data_AF-A0A7C4KNJ0-F1
#
_entry.id   AF-A0A7C4KNJ0-F1
#
_cell.length_a   1.000
_cell.length_b   1.000
_cell.length_c   1.000
_cell.angle_alpha   90.00
_cell.angle_beta   90.00
_cell.angle_gamma   90.00
#
_symmetry.space_group_name_H-M   'P 1'
#
loop_
_entity.id
_entity.type
_entity.pdbx_description
1 polymer ?
#
loop_
_entity_poly.entity_id
_entity_poly.type
_entity_poly.pdbx_seq_one_letter_code
_entity_poly.pdbx_strand_id
1 'polypeptide(L)'
;MMTSNFINKLRGSNFRAWLVLLCLGWCLNHGQGQVVLNELMADNRSAVVHAGQYPDWIELYNPSTTAVQVAGMCLTDDLTLPRQFVFPAGVTVPARGYLLVWCTTNSTVPGLRAPFGLGSKTDRVWLLAADGATILDHVAYGLQAPDLSIGRVPNGSGGWALNEPTPEGPNEAQALASPVGLRINEWLAMPGAGNDDWLELFNTAALPVELSGHVVTDRPSGTPTNRAIPPLSYIAGHGFVQLFASDLDEADADHLDFKLGSSGEVVTLYQSNRSTIIDRIQYGQQVSLASQGRVPDGGSTIVTFQPSQVTPGAPNYALVNMVVISEVLSHTDPPLEDAIELCNESSETVDISYWWLSDSASELKKYRIPPGTVLPPGGFVVFYAQQFGPYFMLDSAEGDEVYLSAADAAGNLDSRQSYVKFGALKNGVSVGRYRTSLGVEFVPMSRRTFGVDQPQSLPEFRSGRGASNAPPRVGPVVINEIFMSAPESLGLDVEYLELHNPTSEAVPLFDPLYPTNQWRIRNGISYRFPPGVTLPAGGYLLVVNFDPVAQPQLTAQFRQTFQVPSTVPIYGPYEGRLSDAGEIVELQWPDTPQTVLSDRPGFVPYEMVERIQYGFGGTWPAWETTALMSLQRRESLSFGNEPLNWRAGAPTAGRANASDGDRDGMPDDWELAHQLNPAINEDAHADLDGDGATNLEEYLMGTHPGDGTSVFRLHMESSVGGMELQFVVNPGRNYFVEYATGVPGPWQTLTNFTGITEPGTRVYRMPAGGVQGFYRVRGEISP
;
A
#
# COMPACT_ATOMS: atom_id res chain seq x y z
N MET A 1 -48.62 10.20 65.46
CA MET A 1 -49.89 9.46 65.59
C MET A 1 -50.25 8.90 64.24
N MET A 2 -50.38 7.57 64.18
CA MET A 2 -51.27 6.78 63.30
C MET A 2 -51.12 6.96 61.78
N THR A 3 -50.43 6.02 61.10
CA THR A 3 -50.96 4.77 60.48
C THR A 3 -51.83 5.05 59.25
N SER A 4 -51.33 4.76 58.04
CA SER A 4 -51.39 3.48 57.30
C SER A 4 -52.75 3.19 56.66
N ASN A 5 -52.73 2.86 55.36
CA ASN A 5 -53.21 1.60 54.76
C ASN A 5 -53.21 1.74 53.22
N PHE A 6 -52.37 1.03 52.44
CA PHE A 6 -52.49 -0.37 51.96
C PHE A 6 -53.83 -0.57 51.18
N ILE A 7 -53.96 -0.96 49.89
CA ILE A 7 -53.31 -2.01 49.06
C ILE A 7 -53.64 -1.87 47.55
N ASN A 8 -52.64 -2.26 46.73
CA ASN A 8 -52.59 -2.72 45.32
C ASN A 8 -53.84 -3.08 44.51
N LYS A 9 -53.82 -2.75 43.20
CA LYS A 9 -54.00 -3.72 42.07
C LYS A 9 -53.58 -3.17 40.68
N LEU A 10 -52.46 -3.71 40.19
CA LEU A 10 -52.13 -4.22 38.84
C LEU A 10 -52.71 -3.62 37.54
N ARG A 11 -51.74 -3.41 36.62
CA ARG A 11 -51.71 -3.64 35.14
C ARG A 11 -52.10 -2.50 34.20
N GLY A 12 -51.14 -2.16 33.32
CA GLY A 12 -51.43 -1.82 31.93
C GLY A 12 -50.76 -0.56 31.39
N SER A 13 -49.51 -0.71 30.95
CA SER A 13 -48.81 -0.04 29.83
C SER A 13 -49.38 1.23 29.17
N ASN A 14 -48.44 2.15 28.92
CA ASN A 14 -48.36 3.20 27.88
C ASN A 14 -48.60 4.65 28.32
N PHE A 15 -47.53 5.29 28.81
CA PHE A 15 -47.43 6.73 28.96
C PHE A 15 -46.73 7.35 27.73
N ARG A 16 -47.50 8.08 26.92
CA ARG A 16 -47.04 9.26 26.19
C ARG A 16 -47.72 10.46 26.84
N ALA A 17 -46.98 11.39 27.43
CA ALA A 17 -47.38 12.79 27.56
C ALA A 17 -46.23 13.66 28.10
N TRP A 18 -45.80 14.58 27.23
CA TRP A 18 -45.42 15.96 27.49
C TRP A 18 -45.53 16.47 28.94
N LEU A 19 -44.46 17.09 29.42
CA LEU A 19 -44.49 17.97 30.58
C LEU A 19 -43.82 19.31 30.24
N VAL A 20 -44.66 20.32 30.06
CA VAL A 20 -44.30 21.72 30.29
C VAL A 20 -44.25 21.91 31.81
N LEU A 21 -43.14 22.41 32.35
CA LEU A 21 -43.08 22.92 33.72
C LEU A 21 -42.46 24.32 33.74
N LEU A 22 -43.28 25.23 34.22
CA LEU A 22 -43.05 26.65 34.43
C LEU A 22 -41.82 26.95 35.28
N CYS A 23 -41.02 27.90 34.80
CA CYS A 23 -40.01 28.61 35.57
C CYS A 23 -40.67 29.56 36.57
N LEU A 24 -40.32 29.45 37.85
CA LEU A 24 -40.41 30.57 38.80
C LEU A 24 -39.40 30.38 39.94
N GLY A 25 -38.45 31.31 39.97
CA GLY A 25 -37.52 31.54 41.07
C GLY A 25 -36.26 30.69 40.99
N TRP A 26 -35.14 31.30 40.62
CA TRP A 26 -34.10 31.76 41.55
C TRP A 26 -33.23 32.77 40.77
N CYS A 27 -33.50 34.06 40.97
CA CYS A 27 -32.53 35.09 40.63
C CYS A 27 -31.40 35.04 41.66
N LEU A 28 -30.30 34.37 41.33
CA LEU A 28 -29.01 34.54 42.00
C LEU A 28 -27.89 34.49 40.95
N ASN A 29 -27.20 35.62 40.78
CA ASN A 29 -25.94 35.86 40.06
C ASN A 29 -25.86 35.57 38.55
N HIS A 30 -26.34 36.49 37.70
CA HIS A 30 -25.77 36.73 36.37
C HIS A 30 -24.68 37.82 36.45
N GLY A 31 -23.53 37.46 37.02
CA GLY A 31 -22.43 38.39 37.27
C GLY A 31 -21.04 37.93 36.80
N GLN A 32 -20.92 36.82 36.07
CA GLN A 32 -19.68 36.45 35.40
C GLN A 32 -19.97 36.20 33.92
N GLY A 33 -19.24 36.89 33.05
CA GLY A 33 -19.25 36.59 31.62
C GLY A 33 -18.81 35.15 31.40
N GLN A 34 -19.53 34.41 30.55
CA GLN A 34 -19.19 33.06 30.14
C GLN A 34 -18.40 33.12 28.83
N VAL A 35 -17.25 32.45 28.77
CA VAL A 35 -16.52 32.20 27.52
C VAL A 35 -17.23 31.10 26.72
N VAL A 36 -17.13 31.16 25.41
CA VAL A 36 -17.78 30.22 24.48
C VAL A 36 -16.79 29.69 23.47
N LEU A 37 -17.06 28.51 22.91
CA LEU A 37 -16.33 28.00 21.75
C LEU A 37 -16.61 28.94 20.58
N ASN A 38 -15.57 29.41 19.90
CA ASN A 38 -15.68 30.45 18.88
C ASN A 38 -15.27 29.96 17.49
N GLU A 39 -14.15 29.25 17.41
CA GLU A 39 -13.58 28.77 16.15
C GLU A 39 -12.78 27.49 16.44
N LEU A 40 -12.73 26.56 15.48
CA LEU A 40 -11.86 25.39 15.54
C LEU A 40 -11.39 25.01 14.14
N MET A 41 -10.25 24.33 14.09
CA MET A 41 -9.67 23.79 12.88
C MET A 41 -9.17 22.37 13.15
N ALA A 42 -9.72 21.41 12.41
CA ALA A 42 -9.47 19.97 12.59
C ALA A 42 -8.76 19.29 11.39
N ASP A 43 -8.47 20.05 10.33
CA ASP A 43 -7.68 19.57 9.17
C ASP A 43 -6.71 20.67 8.72
N ASN A 44 -5.76 21.00 9.61
CA ASN A 44 -4.73 22.01 9.36
C ASN A 44 -3.51 21.38 8.70
N ARG A 45 -3.38 21.55 7.37
CA ARG A 45 -2.28 20.95 6.60
C ARG A 45 -1.19 21.97 6.30
N SER A 46 -1.59 23.23 6.09
CA SER A 46 -0.70 24.30 5.66
C SER A 46 -1.12 25.71 6.10
N ALA A 47 -2.36 25.91 6.57
CA ALA A 47 -2.89 27.26 6.78
C ALA A 47 -2.31 27.97 8.02
N VAL A 48 -2.28 27.30 9.18
CA VAL A 48 -1.89 27.93 10.45
C VAL A 48 -0.69 27.20 11.05
N VAL A 49 0.50 27.77 10.85
CA VAL A 49 1.74 27.22 11.41
C VAL A 49 1.92 27.59 12.88
N HIS A 50 2.32 26.61 13.70
CA HIS A 50 2.74 26.83 15.08
C HIS A 50 3.91 25.92 15.45
N ALA A 51 5.00 26.52 15.93
CA ALA A 51 6.25 25.83 16.25
C ALA A 51 6.78 24.92 15.13
N GLY A 52 6.63 25.36 13.87
CA GLY A 52 7.08 24.61 12.68
C GLY A 52 6.21 23.40 12.33
N GLN A 53 5.02 23.29 12.92
CA GLN A 53 4.04 22.24 12.65
C GLN A 53 2.67 22.88 12.34
N TYR A 54 1.68 22.05 11.99
CA TYR A 54 0.30 22.46 11.70
C TYR A 54 -0.69 21.72 12.63
N PRO A 55 -0.65 21.98 13.95
CA PRO A 55 -1.58 21.33 14.88
C PRO A 55 -3.01 21.83 14.69
N ASP A 56 -3.97 20.96 15.04
CA ASP A 56 -5.36 21.34 15.24
C ASP A 56 -5.47 22.38 16.36
N TRP A 57 -6.57 23.14 16.39
CA TRP A 57 -6.77 24.12 17.44
C TRP A 57 -8.23 24.45 17.71
N ILE A 58 -8.46 24.91 18.94
CA ILE A 58 -9.74 25.41 19.44
C ILE A 58 -9.51 26.83 19.94
N GLU A 59 -10.40 27.74 19.58
CA GLU A 59 -10.44 29.09 20.12
C GLU A 59 -11.67 29.34 20.99
N LEU A 60 -11.45 29.94 22.15
CA LEU A 60 -12.50 30.49 22.99
C LEU A 60 -12.60 32.00 22.80
N TYR A 61 -13.83 32.52 22.82
CA TYR A 61 -14.09 33.95 22.82
C TYR A 61 -14.83 34.38 24.09
N ASN A 62 -14.45 35.54 24.61
CA ASN A 62 -15.16 36.20 25.71
C ASN A 62 -16.08 37.32 25.17
N PRO A 63 -17.40 37.09 25.06
CA PRO A 63 -18.34 38.10 24.57
C PRO A 63 -18.60 39.22 25.59
N SER A 64 -18.11 39.12 26.83
CA SER A 64 -18.37 40.11 27.86
C SER A 64 -17.41 41.30 27.79
N THR A 65 -17.75 42.36 28.53
CA THR A 65 -16.94 43.59 28.64
C THR A 65 -15.91 43.53 29.76
N THR A 66 -15.77 42.39 30.44
CA THR A 66 -14.81 42.16 31.52
C THR A 66 -14.00 40.90 31.24
N ALA A 67 -12.77 40.82 31.73
CA ALA A 67 -11.97 39.60 31.59
C ALA A 67 -12.58 38.42 32.38
N VAL A 68 -12.50 37.21 31.84
CA VAL A 68 -13.07 35.98 32.42
C VAL A 68 -11.94 35.01 32.78
N GLN A 69 -11.92 34.56 34.04
CA GLN A 69 -11.00 33.50 34.48
C GLN A 69 -11.54 32.14 34.04
N VAL A 70 -10.69 31.34 33.39
CA VAL A 70 -11.08 30.00 32.90
C VAL A 70 -10.38 28.87 33.65
N ALA A 71 -9.55 29.19 34.64
CA ALA A 71 -8.86 28.20 35.46
C ALA A 71 -9.81 27.12 35.99
N GLY A 72 -9.44 25.86 35.77
CA GLY A 72 -10.22 24.70 36.18
C GLY A 72 -11.31 24.26 35.22
N MET A 73 -11.78 25.12 34.28
CA MET A 73 -12.66 24.69 33.18
C MET A 73 -11.98 23.59 32.36
N CYS A 74 -12.77 22.82 31.61
CA CYS A 74 -12.25 21.69 30.85
C CYS A 74 -12.61 21.77 29.36
N LEU A 75 -11.71 21.30 28.50
CA LEU A 75 -12.02 20.91 27.12
C LEU A 75 -11.92 19.39 27.01
N THR A 76 -12.84 18.81 26.25
CA THR A 76 -12.83 17.37 25.93
C THR A 76 -13.45 17.13 24.56
N ASP A 77 -12.96 16.13 23.85
CA ASP A 77 -13.59 15.52 22.67
C ASP A 77 -14.35 14.22 23.03
N ASP A 78 -14.28 13.80 24.29
CA ASP A 78 -14.93 12.61 24.80
C ASP A 78 -15.54 12.87 26.18
N LEU A 79 -16.87 12.81 26.29
CA LEU A 79 -17.56 12.99 27.56
C LEU A 79 -17.32 11.84 28.56
N THR A 80 -16.74 10.70 28.12
CA THR A 80 -16.27 9.66 29.03
C THR A 80 -14.96 10.06 29.73
N LEU A 81 -14.24 11.03 29.17
CA LEU A 81 -13.01 11.62 29.72
C LEU A 81 -13.18 13.14 29.93
N PRO A 82 -14.14 13.60 30.74
CA PRO A 82 -14.57 15.01 30.75
C PRO A 82 -13.52 16.03 31.25
N ARG A 83 -12.36 15.56 31.71
CA ARG A 83 -11.25 16.41 32.19
C ARG A 83 -9.96 16.17 31.40
N GLN A 84 -10.05 15.79 30.12
CA GLN A 84 -8.91 15.58 29.23
C GLN A 84 -7.95 16.78 29.21
N PHE A 85 -8.46 18.00 29.01
CA PHE A 85 -7.70 19.22 29.19
C PHE A 85 -8.34 20.07 30.27
N VAL A 86 -7.56 20.47 31.28
CA VAL A 86 -7.99 21.37 32.35
C VAL A 86 -7.19 22.66 32.24
N PHE A 87 -7.87 23.80 32.10
CA PHE A 87 -7.21 25.10 32.03
C PHE A 87 -6.40 25.37 33.31
N PRO A 88 -5.11 25.71 33.21
CA PRO A 88 -4.27 25.94 34.37
C PRO A 88 -4.66 27.20 35.15
N ALA A 89 -4.16 27.31 36.39
CA ALA A 89 -4.37 28.49 37.21
C ALA A 89 -3.80 29.75 36.53
N GLY A 90 -4.51 30.87 36.64
CA GLY A 90 -4.09 32.17 36.12
C GLY A 90 -4.47 32.45 34.67
N VAL A 91 -5.06 31.49 33.95
CA VAL A 91 -5.53 31.71 32.57
C VAL A 91 -6.79 32.57 32.56
N THR A 92 -6.72 33.68 31.83
CA THR A 92 -7.78 34.66 31.69
C THR A 92 -8.03 34.97 30.23
N VAL A 93 -9.29 35.04 29.80
CA VAL A 93 -9.68 35.56 28.48
C VAL A 93 -10.05 37.03 28.63
N PRO A 94 -9.35 37.99 27.99
CA PRO A 94 -9.67 39.41 28.08
C PRO A 94 -11.11 39.74 27.66
N ALA A 95 -11.62 40.90 28.09
CA ALA A 95 -12.91 41.40 27.59
C ALA A 95 -12.87 41.52 26.06
N ARG A 96 -13.84 40.94 25.35
CA ARG A 96 -13.83 40.87 23.87
C ARG A 96 -12.57 40.22 23.29
N GLY A 97 -11.84 39.44 24.09
CA GLY A 97 -10.61 38.76 23.70
C GLY A 97 -10.84 37.29 23.35
N TYR A 98 -9.78 36.70 22.81
CA TYR A 98 -9.73 35.32 22.34
C TYR A 98 -8.71 34.53 23.18
N LEU A 99 -8.82 33.21 23.16
CA LEU A 99 -7.85 32.30 23.76
C LEU A 99 -7.72 31.06 22.91
N LEU A 100 -6.52 30.85 22.38
CA LEU A 100 -6.19 29.71 21.53
C LEU A 100 -5.67 28.54 22.38
N VAL A 101 -6.12 27.33 22.04
CA VAL A 101 -5.65 26.06 22.61
C VAL A 101 -5.27 25.14 21.46
N TRP A 102 -4.01 24.72 21.43
CA TRP A 102 -3.50 23.80 20.41
C TRP A 102 -3.85 22.36 20.79
N CYS A 103 -4.43 21.61 19.87
CA CYS A 103 -4.82 20.21 20.05
C CYS A 103 -3.72 19.32 19.48
N THR A 104 -2.86 18.79 20.36
CA THR A 104 -1.76 17.91 19.96
C THR A 104 -1.22 17.11 21.13
N THR A 105 -0.84 15.86 20.86
CA THR A 105 -0.10 15.01 21.80
C THR A 105 1.39 15.35 21.84
N ASN A 106 1.89 16.17 20.89
CA ASN A 106 3.28 16.56 20.85
C ASN A 106 3.63 17.55 21.96
N SER A 107 4.34 17.07 22.97
CA SER A 107 4.71 17.86 24.15
C SER A 107 5.66 19.03 23.87
N THR A 108 6.30 19.07 22.70
CA THR A 108 7.24 20.15 22.32
C THR A 108 6.52 21.40 21.80
N VAL A 109 5.23 21.30 21.45
CA VAL A 109 4.43 22.46 21.00
C VAL A 109 4.19 23.41 22.18
N PRO A 110 4.65 24.67 22.11
CA PRO A 110 4.53 25.64 23.19
C PRO A 110 3.11 26.22 23.29
N GLY A 111 2.76 26.80 24.44
CA GLY A 111 1.45 27.42 24.68
C GLY A 111 0.45 26.53 25.42
N LEU A 112 -0.82 26.91 25.41
CA LEU A 112 -1.89 26.05 25.95
C LEU A 112 -2.12 24.89 24.99
N ARG A 113 -2.11 23.68 25.53
CA ARG A 113 -2.13 22.46 24.75
C ARG A 113 -3.10 21.43 25.32
N ALA A 114 -4.13 21.13 24.55
CA ALA A 114 -5.03 20.01 24.80
C ALA A 114 -4.35 18.70 24.31
N PRO A 115 -4.31 17.63 25.12
CA PRO A 115 -3.56 16.42 24.81
C PRO A 115 -4.34 15.44 23.91
N PHE A 116 -5.15 15.97 22.99
CA PHE A 116 -5.95 15.23 22.01
C PHE A 116 -5.92 15.97 20.67
N GLY A 117 -6.23 15.27 19.58
CA GLY A 117 -6.41 15.84 18.24
C GLY A 117 -7.89 15.97 17.91
N LEU A 118 -8.23 16.65 16.82
CA LEU A 118 -9.61 16.81 16.38
C LEU A 118 -9.89 15.95 15.15
N GLY A 119 -11.01 15.22 15.15
CA GLY A 119 -11.40 14.37 14.03
C GLY A 119 -11.84 15.18 12.81
N SER A 120 -11.13 15.08 11.68
CA SER A 120 -11.47 15.82 10.45
C SER A 120 -12.71 15.28 9.71
N LYS A 121 -13.18 14.07 10.04
CA LYS A 121 -14.37 13.45 9.42
C LYS A 121 -15.63 13.62 10.27
N THR A 122 -15.51 13.37 11.56
CA THR A 122 -16.55 13.60 12.56
C THR A 122 -15.88 13.85 13.89
N ASP A 123 -16.34 14.86 14.61
CA ASP A 123 -15.97 15.02 16.01
C ASP A 123 -16.95 15.93 16.76
N ARG A 124 -16.71 16.04 18.07
CA ARG A 124 -17.46 16.89 18.99
C ARG A 124 -16.50 17.49 20.00
N VAL A 125 -16.66 18.78 20.28
CA VAL A 125 -15.88 19.46 21.32
C VAL A 125 -16.83 20.03 22.36
N TRP A 126 -16.52 19.78 23.63
CA TRP A 126 -17.24 20.36 24.76
C TRP A 126 -16.32 21.27 25.58
N LEU A 127 -16.85 22.44 25.93
CA LEU A 127 -16.34 23.27 26.99
C LEU A 127 -17.16 23.00 28.25
N LEU A 128 -16.51 22.56 29.31
CA LEU A 128 -17.14 22.20 30.59
C LEU A 128 -16.70 23.15 31.71
N ALA A 129 -17.58 23.34 32.69
CA ALA A 129 -17.24 24.05 33.91
C ALA A 129 -16.20 23.28 34.74
N ALA A 130 -15.69 23.90 35.80
CA ALA A 130 -14.61 23.33 36.61
C ALA A 130 -14.97 22.04 37.38
N ASP A 131 -16.26 21.75 37.48
CA ASP A 131 -16.77 20.48 38.01
C ASP A 131 -16.55 19.29 37.06
N GLY A 132 -16.23 19.55 35.78
CA GLY A 132 -16.10 18.53 34.74
C GLY A 132 -17.43 17.85 34.39
N ALA A 133 -18.56 18.47 34.70
CA ALA A 133 -19.89 17.89 34.47
C ALA A 133 -20.86 18.87 33.80
N THR A 134 -20.78 20.15 34.16
CA THR A 134 -21.67 21.17 33.59
C THR A 134 -21.15 21.59 32.20
N ILE A 135 -21.91 21.26 31.15
CA ILE A 135 -21.61 21.72 29.78
C ILE A 135 -21.88 23.22 29.68
N LEU A 136 -20.84 23.98 29.36
CA LEU A 136 -20.91 25.42 29.13
C LEU A 136 -21.21 25.73 27.66
N ASP A 137 -20.52 25.05 26.73
CA ASP A 137 -20.76 25.14 25.30
C ASP A 137 -20.33 23.84 24.61
N HIS A 138 -20.83 23.58 23.41
CA HIS A 138 -20.38 22.46 22.59
C HIS A 138 -20.61 22.71 21.11
N VAL A 139 -19.87 21.97 20.28
CA VAL A 139 -20.07 21.89 18.84
C VAL A 139 -19.88 20.44 18.41
N ALA A 140 -20.70 20.00 17.47
CA ALA A 140 -20.57 18.73 16.77
C ALA A 140 -20.50 19.05 15.27
N TYR A 141 -19.58 18.41 14.56
CA TYR A 141 -19.34 18.69 13.15
C TYR A 141 -19.01 17.41 12.39
N GLY A 142 -19.21 17.45 11.08
CA GLY A 142 -18.88 16.36 10.16
C GLY A 142 -17.63 16.68 9.34
N LEU A 143 -17.68 16.41 8.04
CA LEU A 143 -16.52 16.46 7.15
C LEU A 143 -15.91 17.86 7.09
N GLN A 144 -14.64 18.01 7.45
CA GLN A 144 -13.96 19.30 7.39
C GLN A 144 -13.23 19.49 6.06
N ALA A 145 -13.30 20.71 5.51
CA ALA A 145 -12.51 21.09 4.36
C ALA A 145 -11.08 21.42 4.82
N PRO A 146 -10.04 20.86 4.18
CA PRO A 146 -8.66 21.14 4.54
C PRO A 146 -8.35 22.62 4.55
N ASP A 147 -7.50 23.04 5.49
CA ASP A 147 -6.99 24.41 5.58
C ASP A 147 -8.05 25.50 5.82
N LEU A 148 -9.26 25.11 6.20
CA LEU A 148 -10.34 26.00 6.62
C LEU A 148 -10.80 25.64 8.04
N SER A 149 -11.31 26.64 8.76
CA SER A 149 -11.87 26.46 10.09
C SER A 149 -13.40 26.43 10.03
N ILE A 150 -14.04 26.01 11.12
CA ILE A 150 -15.44 26.36 11.38
C ILE A 150 -15.49 27.32 12.56
N GLY A 151 -16.39 28.31 12.50
CA GLY A 151 -16.52 29.27 13.59
C GLY A 151 -17.86 29.99 13.62
N ARG A 152 -18.12 30.66 14.74
CA ARG A 152 -19.33 31.45 14.95
C ARG A 152 -19.24 32.80 14.26
N VAL A 153 -20.18 33.11 13.38
CA VAL A 153 -20.24 34.42 12.71
C VAL A 153 -21.59 35.10 13.00
N PRO A 154 -21.63 36.21 13.77
CA PRO A 154 -20.51 36.90 14.44
C PRO A 154 -20.01 36.17 15.72
N ASN A 155 -18.81 36.50 16.18
CA ASN A 155 -18.14 35.85 17.33
C ASN A 155 -19.04 35.65 18.55
N GLY A 156 -18.96 34.46 19.13
CA GLY A 156 -19.63 34.04 20.36
C GLY A 156 -21.16 34.10 20.40
N SER A 157 -21.82 34.49 19.32
CA SER A 157 -23.30 34.61 19.28
C SER A 157 -23.91 34.14 17.96
N GLY A 158 -23.13 34.10 16.89
CA GLY A 158 -23.51 33.57 15.60
C GLY A 158 -23.65 32.05 15.56
N GLY A 159 -24.29 31.58 14.48
CA GLY A 159 -24.26 30.18 14.10
C GLY A 159 -22.87 29.77 13.64
N TRP A 160 -22.56 28.48 13.77
CA TRP A 160 -21.36 27.89 13.20
C TRP A 160 -21.47 27.84 11.68
N ALA A 161 -20.40 28.21 10.99
CA ALA A 161 -20.24 28.12 9.55
C ALA A 161 -18.77 27.83 9.19
N LEU A 162 -18.52 27.46 7.94
CA LEU A 162 -17.15 27.42 7.39
C LEU A 162 -16.57 28.82 7.37
N ASN A 163 -15.31 28.96 7.80
CA ASN A 163 -14.60 30.20 7.96
C ASN A 163 -13.22 30.14 7.31
N GLU A 164 -12.70 31.32 6.97
CA GLU A 164 -11.26 31.50 6.82
C GLU A 164 -10.62 31.39 8.22
N PRO A 165 -9.45 30.72 8.39
CA PRO A 165 -8.81 30.60 9.70
C PRO A 165 -8.42 31.96 10.30
N THR A 166 -9.02 32.32 11.44
CA THR A 166 -8.82 33.63 12.09
C THR A 166 -8.31 33.55 13.53
N PRO A 167 -7.21 32.83 13.82
CA PRO A 167 -6.73 32.67 15.18
C PRO A 167 -6.42 34.02 15.85
N GLU A 168 -6.91 34.18 17.07
CA GLU A 168 -6.86 35.38 17.91
C GLU A 168 -7.53 36.63 17.28
N GLY A 169 -8.39 36.42 16.29
CA GLY A 169 -9.02 37.45 15.48
C GLY A 169 -10.54 37.27 15.36
N PRO A 170 -11.24 38.24 14.74
CA PRO A 170 -12.66 38.09 14.50
C PRO A 170 -12.94 37.13 13.34
N ASN A 171 -13.84 36.18 13.57
CA ASN A 171 -14.28 35.19 12.58
C ASN A 171 -14.81 35.83 11.29
N GLU A 172 -14.35 35.28 10.17
CA GLU A 172 -14.78 35.66 8.82
C GLU A 172 -15.35 34.43 8.11
N ALA A 173 -16.63 34.51 7.70
CA ALA A 173 -17.29 33.41 7.00
C ALA A 173 -16.69 33.19 5.61
N GLN A 174 -16.42 31.93 5.27
CA GLN A 174 -15.93 31.55 3.96
C GLN A 174 -17.07 31.58 2.92
N ALA A 175 -16.78 32.11 1.74
CA ALA A 175 -17.71 32.09 0.62
C ALA A 175 -17.90 30.67 0.07
N LEU A 176 -19.15 30.26 -0.11
CA LEU A 176 -19.50 28.93 -0.61
C LEU A 176 -20.01 28.95 -2.05
N ALA A 177 -19.68 27.91 -2.82
CA ALA A 177 -20.29 27.61 -4.10
C ALA A 177 -21.66 26.94 -3.95
N SER A 178 -22.41 26.92 -5.07
CA SER A 178 -23.67 26.17 -5.15
C SER A 178 -23.41 24.66 -5.19
N PRO A 179 -24.22 23.84 -4.50
CA PRO A 179 -24.04 22.38 -4.50
C PRO A 179 -24.37 21.69 -5.83
N VAL A 180 -24.88 22.41 -6.84
CA VAL A 180 -25.17 21.85 -8.18
C VAL A 180 -23.91 21.32 -8.89
N GLY A 181 -22.72 21.73 -8.43
CA GLY A 181 -21.43 21.28 -8.93
C GLY A 181 -20.90 19.98 -8.30
N LEU A 182 -21.57 19.40 -7.31
CA LEU A 182 -21.16 18.13 -6.72
C LEU A 182 -21.43 16.98 -7.68
N ARG A 183 -20.50 16.02 -7.77
CA ARG A 183 -20.63 14.83 -8.61
C ARG A 183 -20.24 13.59 -7.83
N ILE A 184 -20.97 12.50 -8.04
CA ILE A 184 -20.49 11.17 -7.64
C ILE A 184 -19.39 10.82 -8.65
N ASN A 185 -18.17 10.74 -8.17
CA ASN A 185 -16.97 10.83 -8.99
C ASN A 185 -16.32 9.47 -9.22
N GLU A 186 -16.14 8.68 -8.19
CA GLU A 186 -15.58 7.32 -8.25
C GLU A 186 -16.33 6.41 -7.27
N TRP A 187 -16.42 5.12 -7.53
CA TRP A 187 -17.04 4.14 -6.63
C TRP A 187 -16.44 2.75 -6.80
N LEU A 188 -16.42 2.01 -5.70
CA LEU A 188 -15.94 0.64 -5.64
C LEU A 188 -16.94 -0.18 -4.80
N ALA A 189 -17.58 -1.17 -5.43
CA ALA A 189 -18.59 -2.03 -4.78
C ALA A 189 -18.14 -3.48 -4.55
N MET A 190 -16.84 -3.76 -4.72
CA MET A 190 -16.23 -5.08 -4.46
C MET A 190 -14.82 -4.96 -3.87
N PRO A 191 -14.64 -4.40 -2.66
CA PRO A 191 -13.36 -4.00 -2.03
C PRO A 191 -12.48 -5.16 -1.53
N GLY A 192 -12.85 -6.41 -1.83
CA GLY A 192 -12.22 -7.60 -1.24
C GLY A 192 -12.81 -7.92 0.14
N ALA A 193 -12.48 -9.10 0.66
CA ALA A 193 -13.05 -9.57 1.93
C ALA A 193 -12.60 -8.68 3.10
N GLY A 194 -13.56 -8.30 3.96
CA GLY A 194 -13.30 -7.52 5.17
C GLY A 194 -13.22 -6.00 5.00
N ASN A 195 -13.35 -5.49 3.77
CA ASN A 195 -13.35 -4.05 3.48
C ASN A 195 -14.76 -3.54 3.16
N ASP A 196 -15.00 -2.24 3.39
CA ASP A 196 -16.24 -1.58 3.03
C ASP A 196 -16.24 -1.06 1.59
N ASP A 197 -17.41 -1.12 0.95
CA ASP A 197 -17.66 -0.45 -0.32
C ASP A 197 -17.50 1.06 -0.11
N TRP A 198 -17.19 1.80 -1.17
CA TRP A 198 -17.10 3.25 -1.05
C TRP A 198 -17.49 3.95 -2.35
N LEU A 199 -17.88 5.20 -2.20
CA LEU A 199 -18.02 6.16 -3.30
C LEU A 199 -17.39 7.48 -2.93
N GLU A 200 -17.11 8.28 -3.93
CA GLU A 200 -16.47 9.57 -3.78
C GLU A 200 -17.35 10.68 -4.34
N LEU A 201 -17.39 11.82 -3.64
CA LEU A 201 -17.93 13.07 -4.14
C LEU A 201 -16.80 13.99 -4.59
N PHE A 202 -16.97 14.63 -5.74
CA PHE A 202 -16.10 15.69 -6.25
C PHE A 202 -16.83 17.02 -6.36
N ASN A 203 -16.16 18.10 -5.95
CA ASN A 203 -16.65 19.47 -6.14
C ASN A 203 -16.06 20.09 -7.41
N THR A 204 -16.88 20.27 -8.45
CA THR A 204 -16.44 20.90 -9.71
C THR A 204 -16.16 22.41 -9.60
N ALA A 205 -16.58 23.07 -8.51
CA ALA A 205 -16.41 24.50 -8.31
C ALA A 205 -15.08 24.84 -7.62
N ALA A 206 -14.58 26.05 -7.87
CA ALA A 206 -13.35 26.57 -7.25
C ALA A 206 -13.51 26.98 -5.77
N LEU A 207 -14.75 27.23 -5.32
CA LEU A 207 -15.05 27.53 -3.92
C LEU A 207 -15.57 26.28 -3.19
N PRO A 208 -15.42 26.19 -1.86
CA PRO A 208 -15.98 25.10 -1.07
C PRO A 208 -17.50 24.99 -1.18
N VAL A 209 -18.03 23.80 -0.97
CA VAL A 209 -19.48 23.53 -0.97
C VAL A 209 -19.90 22.94 0.38
N GLU A 210 -21.03 23.39 0.90
CA GLU A 210 -21.67 22.79 2.08
C GLU A 210 -22.38 21.49 1.69
N LEU A 211 -22.05 20.41 2.41
CA LEU A 211 -22.65 19.09 2.27
C LEU A 211 -23.79 18.84 3.28
N SER A 212 -23.89 19.66 4.33
CA SER A 212 -24.88 19.53 5.40
C SER A 212 -26.28 19.20 4.87
N GLY A 213 -26.88 18.14 5.39
CA GLY A 213 -28.25 17.75 5.10
C GLY A 213 -28.47 17.05 3.75
N HIS A 214 -27.48 17.04 2.85
CA HIS A 214 -27.58 16.33 1.56
C HIS A 214 -27.70 14.83 1.79
N VAL A 215 -28.26 14.09 0.84
CA VAL A 215 -28.55 12.66 1.01
C VAL A 215 -28.03 11.87 -0.18
N VAL A 216 -27.23 10.85 0.09
CA VAL A 216 -26.85 9.83 -0.89
C VAL A 216 -27.77 8.61 -0.69
N THR A 217 -28.26 8.00 -1.76
CA THR A 217 -29.17 6.85 -1.69
C THR A 217 -28.99 5.89 -2.85
N ASP A 218 -29.09 4.59 -2.56
CA ASP A 218 -29.24 3.45 -3.48
C ASP A 218 -30.73 3.17 -3.85
N ARG A 219 -31.66 3.93 -3.25
CA ARG A 219 -33.12 3.76 -3.41
C ARG A 219 -33.72 4.98 -4.12
N PRO A 220 -33.53 5.12 -5.44
CA PRO A 220 -33.90 6.34 -6.18
C PRO A 220 -35.42 6.54 -6.33
N SER A 221 -36.26 5.62 -5.86
CA SER A 221 -37.71 5.70 -5.94
C SER A 221 -38.32 6.24 -4.64
N GLY A 222 -39.11 7.32 -4.76
CA GLY A 222 -39.76 7.97 -3.61
C GLY A 222 -38.85 9.01 -2.94
N THR A 223 -39.29 9.52 -1.79
CA THR A 223 -38.47 10.43 -0.99
C THR A 223 -37.34 9.63 -0.32
N PRO A 224 -36.06 10.00 -0.49
CA PRO A 224 -34.96 9.25 0.10
C PRO A 224 -35.07 9.28 1.62
N THR A 225 -34.94 8.11 2.25
CA THR A 225 -34.99 7.94 3.72
C THR A 225 -33.62 7.75 4.35
N ASN A 226 -32.59 7.51 3.54
CA ASN A 226 -31.20 7.39 3.99
C ASN A 226 -30.76 8.61 4.82
N ARG A 227 -29.78 8.37 5.67
CA ARG A 227 -29.16 9.37 6.53
C ARG A 227 -28.66 10.56 5.71
N ALA A 228 -28.91 11.75 6.23
CA ALA A 228 -28.35 12.96 5.66
C ALA A 228 -26.92 13.17 6.15
N ILE A 229 -26.06 13.73 5.30
CA ILE A 229 -24.71 14.14 5.68
C ILE A 229 -24.81 15.08 6.90
N PRO A 230 -24.06 14.83 8.00
CA PRO A 230 -24.17 15.60 9.23
C PRO A 230 -23.94 17.11 9.05
N PRO A 231 -24.48 17.94 9.95
CA PRO A 231 -24.23 19.39 9.95
C PRO A 231 -22.74 19.74 9.98
N LEU A 232 -22.40 20.91 9.45
CA LEU A 232 -21.03 21.44 9.39
C LEU A 232 -20.09 20.51 8.62
N SER A 233 -20.62 19.90 7.55
CA SER A 233 -19.83 19.12 6.60
C SER A 233 -19.58 19.93 5.33
N TYR A 234 -18.33 19.97 4.87
CA TYR A 234 -17.89 20.76 3.74
C TYR A 234 -16.92 19.96 2.85
N ILE A 235 -16.89 20.32 1.57
CA ILE A 235 -15.89 19.84 0.60
C ILE A 235 -15.18 21.05 0.01
N ALA A 236 -13.85 21.01 -0.04
CA ALA A 236 -13.04 22.10 -0.59
C ALA A 236 -13.34 22.33 -2.09
N GLY A 237 -12.96 23.49 -2.62
CA GLY A 237 -12.98 23.76 -4.06
C GLY A 237 -12.10 22.76 -4.80
N HIS A 238 -12.61 22.13 -5.86
CA HIS A 238 -11.93 21.02 -6.55
C HIS A 238 -11.52 19.86 -5.62
N GLY A 239 -12.13 19.77 -4.43
CA GLY A 239 -11.84 18.75 -3.44
C GLY A 239 -12.64 17.48 -3.66
N PHE A 240 -12.23 16.44 -2.92
CA PHE A 240 -12.78 15.10 -2.94
C PHE A 240 -13.19 14.67 -1.53
N VAL A 241 -14.27 13.90 -1.43
CA VAL A 241 -14.74 13.28 -0.18
C VAL A 241 -15.08 11.82 -0.47
N GLN A 242 -14.33 10.90 0.13
CA GLN A 242 -14.68 9.48 0.16
C GLN A 242 -15.75 9.24 1.23
N LEU A 243 -16.75 8.43 0.88
CA LEU A 243 -17.83 7.97 1.73
C LEU A 243 -17.89 6.44 1.68
N PHE A 244 -17.76 5.77 2.82
CA PHE A 244 -17.89 4.33 2.96
C PHE A 244 -19.36 3.92 2.99
N ALA A 245 -19.76 3.10 2.03
CA ALA A 245 -21.02 2.38 2.05
C ALA A 245 -20.88 1.16 2.96
N SER A 246 -21.03 1.40 4.28
CA SER A 246 -20.79 0.41 5.32
C SER A 246 -22.05 -0.33 5.77
N ASP A 247 -23.25 0.17 5.45
CA ASP A 247 -24.54 -0.33 6.00
C ASP A 247 -24.57 -0.30 7.54
N LEU A 248 -23.81 0.64 8.12
CA LEU A 248 -23.74 0.84 9.56
C LEU A 248 -24.62 2.02 9.98
N ASP A 249 -25.34 1.82 11.09
CA ASP A 249 -26.03 2.90 11.80
C ASP A 249 -25.04 3.72 12.66
N GLU A 250 -23.85 3.98 12.11
CA GLU A 250 -22.80 4.78 12.74
C GLU A 250 -23.03 6.26 12.45
N ALA A 251 -22.81 7.14 13.42
CA ALA A 251 -23.06 8.57 13.25
C ALA A 251 -21.94 9.30 12.46
N ASP A 252 -20.99 8.56 11.90
CA ASP A 252 -19.82 9.10 11.23
C ASP A 252 -20.18 9.67 9.85
N ALA A 253 -19.63 10.84 9.52
CA ALA A 253 -20.05 11.66 8.41
C ALA A 253 -19.54 11.12 7.06
N ASP A 254 -18.49 10.31 7.09
CA ASP A 254 -17.94 9.56 5.97
C ASP A 254 -18.53 8.15 5.84
N HIS A 255 -19.51 7.76 6.66
CA HIS A 255 -20.22 6.49 6.52
C HIS A 255 -21.64 6.69 5.99
N LEU A 256 -22.07 5.78 5.11
CA LEU A 256 -23.42 5.70 4.55
C LEU A 256 -24.15 4.49 5.13
N ASP A 257 -25.46 4.63 5.28
CA ASP A 257 -26.36 3.64 5.87
C ASP A 257 -26.88 2.60 4.86
N PHE A 258 -26.04 2.24 3.87
CA PHE A 258 -26.29 1.19 2.88
C PHE A 258 -24.98 0.61 2.31
N LYS A 259 -25.07 -0.55 1.63
CA LYS A 259 -23.99 -1.18 0.84
C LYS A 259 -24.17 -0.91 -0.65
N LEU A 260 -23.07 -0.97 -1.41
CA LEU A 260 -23.14 -0.88 -2.86
C LEU A 260 -23.37 -2.27 -3.49
N GLY A 261 -24.29 -2.36 -4.45
CA GLY A 261 -24.61 -3.60 -5.15
C GLY A 261 -23.56 -4.03 -6.17
N SER A 262 -22.80 -5.09 -5.89
CA SER A 262 -21.77 -5.62 -6.81
C SER A 262 -22.28 -6.10 -8.18
N SER A 263 -23.57 -6.39 -8.34
CA SER A 263 -24.20 -6.72 -9.62
C SER A 263 -24.68 -5.50 -10.43
N GLY A 264 -24.59 -4.30 -9.84
CA GLY A 264 -25.00 -3.03 -10.42
C GLY A 264 -26.26 -2.45 -9.77
N GLU A 265 -26.31 -1.12 -9.65
CA GLU A 265 -27.46 -0.37 -9.11
C GLU A 265 -27.49 1.09 -9.58
N VAL A 266 -28.41 1.88 -9.01
CA VAL A 266 -28.50 3.33 -9.21
C VAL A 266 -28.25 4.05 -7.89
N VAL A 267 -27.24 4.93 -7.87
CA VAL A 267 -26.94 5.79 -6.72
C VAL A 267 -27.27 7.23 -7.06
N THR A 268 -27.98 7.93 -6.18
CA THR A 268 -28.41 9.32 -6.37
C THR A 268 -27.97 10.20 -5.21
N LEU A 269 -27.40 11.36 -5.53
CA LEU A 269 -27.12 12.44 -4.59
C LEU A 269 -28.23 13.49 -4.68
N TYR A 270 -28.93 13.72 -3.57
CA TYR A 270 -29.96 14.74 -3.41
C TYR A 270 -29.46 15.93 -2.59
N GLN A 271 -29.96 17.12 -2.92
CA GLN A 271 -29.85 18.29 -2.04
C GLN A 271 -30.57 18.05 -0.71
N SER A 272 -30.31 18.91 0.27
CA SER A 272 -30.91 18.85 1.61
C SER A 272 -32.44 18.89 1.66
N ASN A 273 -33.09 19.32 0.58
CA ASN A 273 -34.54 19.28 0.41
C ASN A 273 -35.11 17.90 0.03
N ARG A 274 -34.26 16.86 -0.11
CA ARG A 274 -34.62 15.47 -0.43
C ARG A 274 -35.47 15.30 -1.71
N SER A 275 -35.42 16.27 -2.62
CA SER A 275 -36.26 16.26 -3.84
C SER A 275 -35.51 16.73 -5.08
N THR A 276 -34.53 17.62 -4.92
CA THR A 276 -33.67 18.07 -6.01
C THR A 276 -32.48 17.12 -6.14
N ILE A 277 -32.38 16.46 -7.29
CA ILE A 277 -31.23 15.62 -7.63
C ILE A 277 -30.07 16.54 -8.01
N ILE A 278 -28.90 16.32 -7.41
CA ILE A 278 -27.66 16.96 -7.79
C ILE A 278 -26.94 16.13 -8.84
N ASP A 279 -26.77 14.84 -8.57
CA ASP A 279 -26.12 13.89 -9.48
C ASP A 279 -26.71 12.49 -9.31
N ARG A 280 -26.55 11.67 -10.34
CA ARG A 280 -26.98 10.28 -10.36
C ARG A 280 -26.06 9.46 -11.26
N ILE A 281 -25.66 8.30 -10.76
CA ILE A 281 -24.95 7.28 -11.53
C ILE A 281 -25.78 6.00 -11.62
N GLN A 282 -25.50 5.22 -12.65
CA GLN A 282 -26.00 3.86 -12.80
C GLN A 282 -24.84 3.00 -13.30
N TYR A 283 -24.63 1.86 -12.65
CA TYR A 283 -23.54 0.96 -12.99
C TYR A 283 -24.00 -0.50 -13.04
N GLY A 284 -23.18 -1.35 -13.67
CA GLY A 284 -23.45 -2.78 -13.86
C GLY A 284 -22.57 -3.67 -12.97
N GLN A 285 -22.42 -4.93 -13.34
CA GLN A 285 -21.57 -5.87 -12.62
C GLN A 285 -20.14 -5.34 -12.42
N GLN A 286 -19.66 -5.43 -11.18
CA GLN A 286 -18.34 -4.96 -10.78
C GLN A 286 -17.32 -6.10 -10.77
N VAL A 287 -16.03 -5.73 -10.77
CA VAL A 287 -14.89 -6.63 -10.65
C VAL A 287 -14.22 -6.38 -9.31
N SER A 288 -13.72 -7.43 -8.66
CA SER A 288 -13.06 -7.32 -7.36
C SER A 288 -11.88 -6.34 -7.43
N LEU A 289 -11.82 -5.45 -6.43
CA LEU A 289 -10.83 -4.40 -6.24
C LEU A 289 -10.78 -3.32 -7.33
N ALA A 290 -11.60 -3.42 -8.38
CA ALA A 290 -11.70 -2.41 -9.42
C ALA A 290 -12.79 -1.38 -9.05
N SER A 291 -12.49 -0.10 -9.24
CA SER A 291 -13.48 0.97 -9.14
C SER A 291 -13.97 1.39 -10.53
N GLN A 292 -15.04 2.18 -10.56
CA GLN A 292 -15.43 2.96 -11.72
C GLN A 292 -15.50 4.43 -11.35
N GLY A 293 -15.16 5.32 -12.28
CA GLY A 293 -15.24 6.74 -12.01
C GLY A 293 -15.25 7.61 -13.26
N ARG A 294 -15.49 8.90 -13.05
CA ARG A 294 -15.67 9.92 -14.08
C ARG A 294 -14.33 10.44 -14.54
N VAL A 295 -14.12 10.48 -15.86
CA VAL A 295 -12.91 11.06 -16.46
C VAL A 295 -13.27 12.07 -17.56
N PRO A 296 -12.85 13.34 -17.46
CA PRO A 296 -12.24 13.96 -16.27
C PRO A 296 -13.21 13.98 -15.08
N ASP A 297 -12.71 14.32 -13.89
CA ASP A 297 -13.52 14.45 -12.68
C ASP A 297 -14.78 15.29 -12.90
N GLY A 298 -15.91 14.77 -12.42
CA GLY A 298 -17.23 15.37 -12.62
C GLY A 298 -17.75 15.41 -14.07
N GLY A 299 -17.00 14.87 -15.03
CA GLY A 299 -17.37 14.70 -16.43
C GLY A 299 -18.40 13.58 -16.66
N SER A 300 -18.79 13.36 -17.92
CA SER A 300 -19.83 12.38 -18.26
C SER A 300 -19.31 10.98 -18.58
N THR A 301 -18.02 10.83 -18.88
CA THR A 301 -17.44 9.55 -19.27
C THR A 301 -17.10 8.75 -18.03
N ILE A 302 -17.61 7.53 -17.94
CA ILE A 302 -17.28 6.59 -16.86
C ILE A 302 -16.29 5.57 -17.40
N VAL A 303 -15.19 5.36 -16.68
CA VAL A 303 -14.19 4.33 -16.98
C VAL A 303 -14.08 3.36 -15.81
N THR A 304 -13.48 2.20 -16.05
CA THR A 304 -13.12 1.23 -15.00
C THR A 304 -11.64 1.38 -14.69
N PHE A 305 -11.31 1.58 -13.41
CA PHE A 305 -9.95 1.58 -12.91
C PHE A 305 -9.61 0.17 -12.40
N GLN A 306 -8.48 -0.36 -12.86
CA GLN A 306 -7.95 -1.60 -12.28
C GLN A 306 -7.50 -1.36 -10.83
N PRO A 307 -7.29 -2.41 -10.02
CA PRO A 307 -6.92 -2.25 -8.61
C PRO A 307 -5.71 -1.34 -8.35
N SER A 308 -4.75 -1.30 -9.27
CA SER A 308 -3.56 -0.44 -9.18
C SER A 308 -3.81 1.02 -9.63
N GLN A 309 -5.04 1.37 -9.97
CA GLN A 309 -5.42 2.63 -10.62
C GLN A 309 -6.57 3.35 -9.92
N VAL A 310 -7.13 2.77 -8.86
CA VAL A 310 -8.19 3.38 -8.06
C VAL A 310 -7.67 4.65 -7.38
N THR A 311 -8.50 5.69 -7.27
CA THR A 311 -8.08 7.03 -6.82
C THR A 311 -8.90 7.56 -5.63
N PRO A 312 -9.07 6.80 -4.54
CA PRO A 312 -9.87 7.26 -3.40
C PRO A 312 -9.29 8.55 -2.80
N GLY A 313 -10.11 9.60 -2.76
CA GLY A 313 -9.74 10.93 -2.25
C GLY A 313 -8.86 11.74 -3.20
N ALA A 314 -8.74 11.35 -4.47
CA ALA A 314 -7.81 11.93 -5.43
C ALA A 314 -8.45 12.11 -6.83
N PRO A 315 -7.87 12.97 -7.70
CA PRO A 315 -8.36 13.15 -9.07
C PRO A 315 -8.35 11.86 -9.91
N ASN A 316 -9.47 11.57 -10.58
CA ASN A 316 -9.55 10.54 -11.60
C ASN A 316 -8.78 10.96 -12.87
N TYR A 317 -8.22 9.99 -13.58
CA TYR A 317 -7.49 10.26 -14.82
C TYR A 317 -7.80 9.25 -15.94
N ALA A 318 -7.74 9.71 -17.19
CA ALA A 318 -7.70 8.79 -18.33
C ALA A 318 -6.27 8.26 -18.42
N LEU A 319 -6.08 6.95 -18.58
CA LEU A 319 -4.75 6.44 -18.84
C LEU A 319 -4.22 6.99 -20.18
N VAL A 320 -3.00 7.52 -20.16
CA VAL A 320 -2.20 7.58 -21.37
C VAL A 320 -1.82 6.14 -21.71
N ASN A 321 -2.66 5.46 -22.49
CA ASN A 321 -2.44 4.05 -22.87
C ASN A 321 -1.21 3.83 -23.77
N MET A 322 -0.56 4.91 -24.20
CA MET A 322 0.54 4.86 -25.16
C MET A 322 1.89 5.13 -24.49
N VAL A 323 1.97 6.09 -23.56
CA VAL A 323 3.21 6.47 -22.89
C VAL A 323 3.04 6.34 -21.39
N VAL A 324 3.91 5.55 -20.78
CA VAL A 324 3.84 5.15 -19.37
C VAL A 324 5.10 5.57 -18.64
N ILE A 325 4.98 5.79 -17.34
CA ILE A 325 6.14 5.87 -16.45
C ILE A 325 6.72 4.46 -16.33
N SER A 326 7.92 4.24 -16.84
CA SER A 326 8.57 2.93 -16.98
C SER A 326 9.36 2.56 -15.73
N GLU A 327 10.21 3.46 -15.25
CA GLU A 327 11.10 3.25 -14.12
C GLU A 327 11.30 4.57 -13.36
N VAL A 328 11.43 4.51 -12.03
CA VAL A 328 11.69 5.66 -11.14
C VAL A 328 12.82 5.30 -10.17
N LEU A 329 13.77 6.21 -10.01
CA LEU A 329 14.83 6.16 -9.02
C LEU A 329 14.74 7.42 -8.16
N SER A 330 14.46 7.27 -6.86
CA SER A 330 14.24 8.39 -5.93
C SER A 330 15.19 8.43 -4.75
N HIS A 331 16.02 7.41 -4.55
CA HIS A 331 17.00 7.36 -3.47
C HIS A 331 18.39 7.14 -4.07
N THR A 332 19.21 8.19 -4.07
CA THR A 332 20.50 8.20 -4.77
C THR A 332 21.62 8.88 -4.00
N ASP A 333 22.82 8.31 -4.14
CA ASP A 333 24.09 8.96 -3.82
C ASP A 333 24.92 9.18 -5.09
N PRO A 334 25.77 10.22 -5.13
CA PRO A 334 26.71 10.41 -6.23
C PRO A 334 27.54 9.14 -6.50
N PRO A 335 27.73 8.75 -7.78
CA PRO A 335 27.49 9.53 -9.00
C PRO A 335 26.08 9.39 -9.60
N LEU A 336 25.10 8.91 -8.86
CA LEU A 336 23.69 8.85 -9.28
C LEU A 336 22.93 10.10 -8.85
N GLU A 337 21.78 10.32 -9.47
CA GLU A 337 20.76 11.27 -9.04
C GLU A 337 19.38 10.69 -9.38
N ASP A 338 18.32 11.29 -8.86
CA ASP A 338 16.97 10.79 -9.13
C ASP A 338 16.63 10.87 -10.62
N ALA A 339 15.87 9.89 -11.10
CA ALA A 339 15.56 9.76 -12.51
C ALA A 339 14.18 9.16 -12.73
N ILE A 340 13.52 9.61 -13.79
CA ILE A 340 12.23 9.11 -14.26
C ILE A 340 12.38 8.70 -15.71
N GLU A 341 12.09 7.45 -16.02
CA GLU A 341 12.05 6.90 -17.37
C GLU A 341 10.61 6.80 -17.85
N LEU A 342 10.36 7.23 -19.10
CA LEU A 342 9.09 7.01 -19.79
C LEU A 342 9.29 6.06 -20.96
N CYS A 343 8.29 5.23 -21.24
CA CYS A 343 8.27 4.29 -22.36
C CYS A 343 7.00 4.47 -23.20
N ASN A 344 7.12 4.42 -24.53
CA ASN A 344 5.99 4.30 -25.43
C ASN A 344 5.65 2.82 -25.69
N GLU A 345 4.61 2.30 -25.03
CA GLU A 345 4.12 0.92 -25.18
C GLU A 345 3.19 0.74 -26.41
N SER A 346 2.90 1.81 -27.17
CA SER A 346 2.03 1.72 -28.34
C SER A 346 2.76 1.33 -29.64
N SER A 347 2.00 0.98 -30.67
CA SER A 347 2.51 0.74 -32.02
C SER A 347 2.74 2.01 -32.84
N GLU A 348 2.39 3.18 -32.31
CA GLU A 348 2.48 4.46 -33.01
C GLU A 348 3.57 5.35 -32.39
N THR A 349 4.09 6.27 -33.18
CA THR A 349 4.98 7.32 -32.64
C THR A 349 4.15 8.33 -31.85
N VAL A 350 4.60 8.69 -30.64
CA VAL A 350 3.90 9.64 -29.76
C VAL A 350 4.77 10.88 -29.54
N ASP A 351 4.23 12.05 -29.85
CA ASP A 351 4.83 13.33 -29.47
C ASP A 351 4.33 13.70 -28.05
N ILE A 352 5.26 13.75 -27.10
CA ILE A 352 5.01 14.13 -25.71
C ILE A 352 5.53 15.54 -25.40
N SER A 353 5.83 16.32 -26.43
CA SER A 353 6.18 17.73 -26.27
C SER A 353 5.14 18.44 -25.42
N TYR A 354 5.61 19.26 -24.48
CA TYR A 354 4.80 20.11 -23.61
C TYR A 354 3.91 19.41 -22.58
N TRP A 355 3.96 18.07 -22.49
CA TRP A 355 3.38 17.34 -21.36
C TRP A 355 4.10 17.69 -20.06
N TRP A 356 3.55 17.27 -18.93
CA TRP A 356 4.06 17.64 -17.62
C TRP A 356 4.41 16.42 -16.79
N LEU A 357 5.54 16.49 -16.08
CA LEU A 357 5.85 15.62 -14.95
C LEU A 357 5.63 16.36 -13.63
N SER A 358 5.17 15.63 -12.61
CA SER A 358 4.99 16.14 -11.25
C SER A 358 5.08 15.02 -10.22
N ASP A 359 5.48 15.34 -9.01
CA ASP A 359 5.41 14.55 -7.78
C ASP A 359 4.17 14.91 -6.94
N SER A 360 3.18 15.58 -7.51
CA SER A 360 2.04 16.09 -6.75
C SER A 360 0.72 16.04 -7.53
N ALA A 361 -0.28 15.38 -6.94
CA ALA A 361 -1.65 15.35 -7.44
C ALA A 361 -2.31 16.74 -7.50
N SER A 362 -1.97 17.63 -6.56
CA SER A 362 -2.53 18.98 -6.47
C SER A 362 -1.80 20.00 -7.35
N GLU A 363 -0.57 19.71 -7.76
CA GLU A 363 0.25 20.56 -8.63
C GLU A 363 0.81 19.81 -9.83
N LEU A 364 -0.03 19.46 -10.80
CA LEU A 364 0.35 18.63 -11.95
C LEU A 364 1.34 19.29 -12.97
N LYS A 365 1.71 20.56 -12.80
CA LYS A 365 2.51 21.35 -13.76
C LYS A 365 3.88 21.77 -13.21
N LYS A 366 4.70 20.82 -12.75
CA LYS A 366 6.02 21.13 -12.18
C LYS A 366 7.15 21.11 -13.21
N TYR A 367 7.27 20.07 -14.03
CA TYR A 367 8.28 19.99 -15.09
C TYR A 367 7.64 19.83 -16.46
N ARG A 368 7.85 20.82 -17.35
CA ARG A 368 7.35 20.78 -18.73
C ARG A 368 8.31 20.04 -19.64
N ILE A 369 7.85 18.98 -20.28
CA ILE A 369 8.64 18.21 -21.24
C ILE A 369 9.00 19.10 -22.45
N PRO A 370 10.28 19.19 -22.84
CA PRO A 370 10.75 20.07 -23.90
C PRO A 370 10.09 19.80 -25.27
N PRO A 371 9.96 20.84 -26.12
CA PRO A 371 9.50 20.66 -27.49
C PRO A 371 10.41 19.73 -28.30
N GLY A 372 9.80 18.92 -29.18
CA GLY A 372 10.50 17.95 -30.02
C GLY A 372 10.76 16.60 -29.34
N THR A 373 10.18 16.36 -28.17
CA THR A 373 10.31 15.07 -27.46
C THR A 373 9.32 14.07 -28.06
N VAL A 374 9.81 13.26 -29.00
CA VAL A 374 9.02 12.29 -29.76
C VAL A 374 9.51 10.88 -29.46
N LEU A 375 8.61 10.01 -29.04
CA LEU A 375 8.90 8.61 -28.72
C LEU A 375 8.41 7.69 -29.86
N PRO A 376 9.32 6.96 -30.55
CA PRO A 376 8.89 5.90 -31.48
C PRO A 376 8.21 4.75 -30.72
N PRO A 377 7.56 3.79 -31.41
CA PRO A 377 7.04 2.58 -30.79
C PRO A 377 8.14 1.84 -30.00
N GLY A 378 7.90 1.51 -28.73
CA GLY A 378 8.88 0.92 -27.82
C GLY A 378 10.03 1.85 -27.43
N GLY A 379 9.95 3.15 -27.75
CA GLY A 379 10.98 4.13 -27.46
C GLY A 379 10.96 4.61 -26.00
N PHE A 380 12.14 4.92 -25.47
CA PHE A 380 12.35 5.39 -24.11
C PHE A 380 12.86 6.84 -24.08
N VAL A 381 12.60 7.53 -22.98
CA VAL A 381 13.27 8.79 -22.62
C VAL A 381 13.46 8.85 -21.12
N VAL A 382 14.56 9.46 -20.67
CA VAL A 382 14.86 9.64 -19.26
C VAL A 382 14.98 11.12 -18.94
N PHE A 383 14.42 11.50 -17.78
CA PHE A 383 14.59 12.81 -17.18
C PHE A 383 15.28 12.66 -15.82
N TYR A 384 16.31 13.47 -15.60
CA TYR A 384 17.15 13.43 -14.40
C TYR A 384 16.86 14.62 -13.49
N ALA A 385 17.09 14.45 -12.19
CA ALA A 385 16.82 15.43 -11.13
C ALA A 385 17.30 16.85 -11.46
N GLN A 386 18.48 16.99 -12.07
CA GLN A 386 19.01 18.28 -12.51
C GLN A 386 18.01 19.11 -13.35
N GLN A 387 17.14 18.46 -14.11
CA GLN A 387 16.19 19.10 -15.02
C GLN A 387 14.94 19.63 -14.31
N PHE A 388 14.59 19.09 -13.14
CA PHE A 388 13.31 19.34 -12.47
C PHE A 388 13.25 20.68 -11.72
N GLY A 389 14.39 21.35 -11.55
CA GLY A 389 14.46 22.59 -10.78
C GLY A 389 14.21 22.35 -9.28
N PRO A 390 13.95 23.41 -8.48
CA PRO A 390 13.88 23.28 -7.03
C PRO A 390 12.51 22.84 -6.47
N TYR A 391 11.50 22.65 -7.33
CA TYR A 391 10.09 22.45 -6.90
C TYR A 391 9.54 21.04 -7.13
N PHE A 392 10.34 20.16 -7.73
CA PHE A 392 10.02 18.77 -7.98
C PHE A 392 11.20 17.93 -7.51
N MET A 393 10.99 17.24 -6.40
CA MET A 393 12.01 16.45 -5.68
C MET A 393 11.33 15.19 -5.16
N LEU A 394 11.86 14.03 -5.53
CA LEU A 394 11.29 12.77 -5.09
C LEU A 394 11.72 12.46 -3.64
N ASP A 395 10.78 12.10 -2.78
CA ASP A 395 11.10 11.70 -1.40
C ASP A 395 11.64 10.27 -1.33
N SER A 396 12.93 10.15 -1.04
CA SER A 396 13.62 8.88 -0.80
C SER A 396 13.19 8.12 0.46
N ALA A 397 12.76 8.83 1.51
CA ALA A 397 12.58 8.33 2.86
C ALA A 397 11.20 7.72 3.10
N GLU A 398 10.16 8.25 2.47
CA GLU A 398 8.80 7.68 2.52
C GLU A 398 8.34 7.08 1.19
N GLY A 399 9.08 7.36 0.12
CA GLY A 399 8.57 7.17 -1.23
C GLY A 399 7.78 8.37 -1.68
N ASP A 400 7.33 8.33 -2.93
CA ASP A 400 6.66 9.44 -3.56
C ASP A 400 5.68 8.94 -4.62
N GLU A 401 5.09 9.89 -5.32
CA GLU A 401 4.32 9.67 -6.52
C GLU A 401 4.95 10.35 -7.73
N VAL A 402 4.64 9.85 -8.92
CA VAL A 402 4.98 10.50 -10.19
C VAL A 402 3.76 10.49 -11.09
N TYR A 403 3.44 11.67 -11.60
CA TYR A 403 2.41 11.92 -12.60
C TYR A 403 3.06 12.33 -13.91
N LEU A 404 2.68 11.68 -15.00
CA LEU A 404 2.86 12.15 -16.36
C LEU A 404 1.50 12.64 -16.85
N SER A 405 1.32 13.95 -17.04
CA SER A 405 0.07 14.54 -17.52
C SER A 405 0.20 15.01 -18.97
N ALA A 406 -0.66 14.50 -19.84
CA ALA A 406 -0.73 14.93 -21.23
C ALA A 406 -1.28 16.35 -21.35
N ALA A 407 -0.78 17.08 -22.34
CA ALA A 407 -1.14 18.47 -22.56
C ALA A 407 -1.10 18.85 -24.05
N ASP A 408 -1.81 19.93 -24.39
CA ASP A 408 -1.75 20.56 -25.70
C ASP A 408 -0.43 21.35 -25.91
N ALA A 409 -0.25 21.91 -27.11
CA ALA A 409 0.94 22.71 -27.44
C ALA A 409 1.09 23.98 -26.57
N ALA A 410 0.00 24.47 -25.96
CA ALA A 410 0.03 25.59 -25.02
C ALA A 410 0.36 25.14 -23.58
N GLY A 411 0.40 23.83 -23.30
CA GLY A 411 0.66 23.26 -21.98
C GLY A 411 -0.61 23.18 -21.12
N ASN A 412 -1.80 23.22 -21.72
CA ASN A 412 -3.05 22.96 -21.02
C ASN A 412 -3.28 21.44 -20.93
N LEU A 413 -3.61 20.95 -19.74
CA LEU A 413 -3.80 19.53 -19.50
C LEU A 413 -5.04 19.02 -20.25
N ASP A 414 -4.97 17.81 -20.80
CA ASP A 414 -6.08 17.18 -21.52
C ASP A 414 -6.70 15.97 -20.78
N SER A 415 -6.54 15.92 -19.46
CA SER A 415 -7.04 14.91 -18.51
C SER A 415 -6.48 13.49 -18.63
N ARG A 416 -5.60 13.23 -19.61
CA ARG A 416 -4.90 11.95 -19.68
C ARG A 416 -3.64 11.97 -18.83
N GLN A 417 -3.42 10.94 -18.03
CA GLN A 417 -2.25 10.77 -17.19
C GLN A 417 -1.70 9.34 -17.18
N SER A 418 -0.43 9.19 -16.84
CA SER A 418 0.15 7.96 -16.29
C SER A 418 0.62 8.29 -14.88
N TYR A 419 0.36 7.39 -13.93
CA TYR A 419 0.65 7.60 -12.52
C TYR A 419 1.39 6.39 -11.95
N VAL A 420 2.26 6.64 -10.98
CA VAL A 420 2.80 5.62 -10.09
C VAL A 420 2.96 6.19 -8.68
N LYS A 421 2.65 5.37 -7.68
CA LYS A 421 3.03 5.59 -6.28
C LYS A 421 3.98 4.50 -5.84
N PHE A 422 5.01 4.87 -5.08
CA PHE A 422 5.97 3.93 -4.52
C PHE A 422 6.33 4.34 -3.09
N GLY A 423 6.76 3.37 -2.28
CA GLY A 423 7.26 3.62 -0.94
C GLY A 423 8.77 3.92 -0.92
N ALA A 424 9.35 3.98 0.27
CA ALA A 424 10.79 4.17 0.45
C ALA A 424 11.61 3.14 -0.36
N LEU A 425 12.68 3.61 -1.00
CA LEU A 425 13.52 2.78 -1.86
C LEU A 425 14.90 2.58 -1.27
N LYS A 426 15.50 1.42 -1.55
CA LYS A 426 16.92 1.22 -1.30
C LYS A 426 17.74 2.20 -2.09
N ASN A 427 18.75 2.78 -1.45
CA ASN A 427 19.72 3.62 -2.14
C ASN A 427 20.26 2.91 -3.40
N GLY A 428 20.10 3.56 -4.54
CA GLY A 428 20.51 3.08 -5.85
C GLY A 428 19.62 2.00 -6.47
N VAL A 429 18.55 1.55 -5.82
CA VAL A 429 17.58 0.62 -6.41
C VAL A 429 16.39 1.42 -6.94
N SER A 430 16.07 1.22 -8.20
CA SER A 430 14.88 1.78 -8.82
C SER A 430 13.67 0.89 -8.64
N VAL A 431 12.48 1.46 -8.84
CA VAL A 431 11.24 0.72 -9.05
C VAL A 431 10.79 0.90 -10.48
N GLY A 432 10.23 -0.14 -11.09
CA GLY A 432 9.74 -0.07 -12.45
C GLY A 432 8.55 -0.97 -12.72
N ARG A 433 7.94 -0.76 -13.89
CA ARG A 433 6.87 -1.61 -14.41
C ARG A 433 7.36 -3.04 -14.61
N TYR A 434 6.62 -3.99 -14.08
CA TYR A 434 6.75 -5.42 -14.35
C TYR A 434 5.38 -6.03 -14.61
N ARG A 435 5.28 -6.88 -15.64
CA ARG A 435 4.02 -7.52 -16.02
C ARG A 435 3.93 -8.91 -15.39
N THR A 436 2.91 -9.12 -14.58
CA THR A 436 2.53 -10.41 -13.97
C THR A 436 1.26 -10.94 -14.62
N SER A 437 0.85 -12.15 -14.24
CA SER A 437 -0.47 -12.70 -14.57
C SER A 437 -1.63 -11.94 -13.92
N LEU A 438 -1.36 -11.06 -12.93
CA LEU A 438 -2.36 -10.20 -12.28
C LEU A 438 -2.49 -8.83 -12.96
N GLY A 439 -1.49 -8.38 -13.72
CA GLY A 439 -1.48 -7.06 -14.32
C GLY A 439 -0.07 -6.47 -14.43
N VAL A 440 0.03 -5.14 -14.49
CA VAL A 440 1.32 -4.44 -14.39
C VAL A 440 1.46 -3.90 -12.97
N GLU A 441 2.61 -4.14 -12.36
CA GLU A 441 2.97 -3.65 -11.04
C GLU A 441 4.23 -2.80 -11.10
N PHE A 442 4.45 -1.98 -10.07
CA PHE A 442 5.71 -1.28 -9.86
C PHE A 442 6.50 -1.97 -8.76
N VAL A 443 7.69 -2.47 -9.10
CA VAL A 443 8.47 -3.36 -8.23
C VAL A 443 9.93 -2.94 -8.19
N PRO A 444 10.67 -3.20 -7.09
CA PRO A 444 12.10 -2.95 -7.06
C PRO A 444 12.82 -3.72 -8.17
N MET A 445 13.74 -3.07 -8.88
CA MET A 445 14.42 -3.62 -10.05
C MET A 445 15.79 -4.22 -9.70
N SER A 446 16.15 -5.31 -10.38
CA SER A 446 17.44 -5.99 -10.18
C SER A 446 18.64 -5.17 -10.68
N ARG A 447 18.41 -4.26 -11.63
CA ARG A 447 19.36 -3.25 -12.12
C ARG A 447 18.58 -2.05 -12.66
N ARG A 448 19.23 -0.89 -12.76
CA ARG A 448 18.61 0.31 -13.33
C ARG A 448 18.70 0.31 -14.85
N THR A 449 17.75 0.95 -15.53
CA THR A 449 17.75 1.04 -17.01
C THR A 449 17.85 2.46 -17.56
N PHE A 450 18.01 3.47 -16.70
CA PHE A 450 18.10 4.88 -17.11
C PHE A 450 19.28 5.18 -18.05
N GLY A 451 20.39 4.44 -17.97
CA GLY A 451 21.63 4.74 -18.68
C GLY A 451 22.75 3.74 -18.39
N VAL A 452 23.97 4.24 -18.15
CA VAL A 452 25.05 3.40 -17.62
C VAL A 452 24.72 3.07 -16.17
N ASP A 453 24.41 1.79 -15.89
CA ASP A 453 23.97 1.34 -14.56
C ASP A 453 25.04 1.53 -13.48
N GLN A 454 26.32 1.47 -13.81
CA GLN A 454 27.43 1.75 -12.87
C GLN A 454 28.27 2.94 -13.35
N PRO A 455 27.71 4.16 -13.35
CA PRO A 455 28.39 5.33 -13.88
C PRO A 455 29.54 5.72 -12.95
N GLN A 456 30.63 6.24 -13.50
CA GLN A 456 31.73 6.83 -12.74
C GLN A 456 31.48 8.32 -12.44
N SER A 457 30.50 8.92 -13.10
CA SER A 457 30.16 10.34 -12.96
C SER A 457 28.71 10.65 -13.35
N LEU A 458 28.14 11.73 -12.81
CA LEU A 458 26.80 12.20 -13.19
C LEU A 458 26.64 12.43 -14.70
N PRO A 459 27.59 13.04 -15.44
CA PRO A 459 27.48 13.17 -16.89
C PRO A 459 27.37 11.83 -17.63
N GLU A 460 28.02 10.78 -17.12
CA GLU A 460 27.91 9.43 -17.70
C GLU A 460 26.53 8.84 -17.40
N PHE A 461 26.02 8.99 -16.18
CA PHE A 461 24.66 8.58 -15.82
C PHE A 461 23.61 9.26 -16.72
N ARG A 462 23.72 10.59 -16.88
CA ARG A 462 22.84 11.45 -17.70
C ARG A 462 22.89 11.20 -19.20
N SER A 463 23.88 10.42 -19.68
CA SER A 463 23.97 10.08 -21.10
C SER A 463 22.93 9.04 -21.53
N GLY A 464 22.31 8.39 -20.54
CA GLY A 464 21.28 7.40 -20.72
C GLY A 464 20.03 7.91 -21.40
N ARG A 465 19.41 7.02 -22.18
CA ARG A 465 18.16 7.28 -22.91
C ARG A 465 17.04 6.34 -22.49
N GLY A 466 17.29 5.51 -21.49
CA GLY A 466 16.40 4.46 -21.05
C GLY A 466 16.53 3.17 -21.84
N ALA A 467 15.99 2.10 -21.28
CA ALA A 467 15.92 0.76 -21.88
C ALA A 467 14.81 -0.06 -21.23
N SER A 468 14.46 -1.21 -21.82
CA SER A 468 13.50 -2.13 -21.21
C SER A 468 13.92 -2.51 -19.79
N ASN A 469 12.97 -2.36 -18.86
CA ASN A 469 13.14 -2.65 -17.44
C ASN A 469 13.79 -4.02 -17.20
N ALA A 470 14.59 -4.07 -16.15
CA ALA A 470 15.16 -5.31 -15.66
C ALA A 470 14.07 -6.23 -15.06
N PRO A 471 14.39 -7.52 -14.82
CA PRO A 471 13.55 -8.35 -13.96
C PRO A 471 13.47 -7.78 -12.52
N PRO A 472 12.42 -8.14 -11.75
CA PRO A 472 12.28 -7.73 -10.37
C PRO A 472 13.47 -8.18 -9.53
N ARG A 473 13.81 -7.39 -8.52
CA ARG A 473 14.77 -7.75 -7.49
C ARG A 473 14.11 -8.73 -6.53
N VAL A 474 14.70 -9.92 -6.39
CA VAL A 474 14.24 -10.96 -5.46
C VAL A 474 15.30 -11.17 -4.37
N GLY A 475 14.85 -11.26 -3.11
CA GLY A 475 15.72 -11.47 -1.96
C GLY A 475 16.36 -10.19 -1.40
N PRO A 476 17.31 -10.31 -0.45
CA PRO A 476 18.09 -11.53 -0.13
C PRO A 476 17.37 -12.53 0.78
N VAL A 477 16.23 -12.17 1.36
CA VAL A 477 15.34 -13.08 2.08
C VAL A 477 13.99 -13.03 1.40
N VAL A 478 13.35 -14.18 1.25
CA VAL A 478 12.09 -14.33 0.54
C VAL A 478 11.04 -14.99 1.44
N ILE A 479 9.79 -14.65 1.22
CA ILE A 479 8.65 -15.42 1.70
C ILE A 479 8.56 -16.67 0.81
N ASN A 480 8.69 -17.84 1.43
CA ASN A 480 8.88 -19.11 0.73
C ASN A 480 7.66 -20.04 0.85
N GLU A 481 6.90 -19.92 1.94
CA GLU A 481 5.69 -20.70 2.19
C GLU A 481 4.70 -19.89 3.05
N ILE A 482 3.42 -20.00 2.74
CA ILE A 482 2.32 -19.37 3.47
C ILE A 482 1.33 -20.46 3.88
N PHE A 483 1.03 -20.54 5.17
CA PHE A 483 0.08 -21.50 5.72
C PHE A 483 -1.01 -20.77 6.51
N MET A 484 -2.21 -20.75 5.95
CA MET A 484 -3.30 -19.86 6.37
C MET A 484 -4.23 -20.48 7.40
N SER A 485 -4.44 -21.80 7.37
CA SER A 485 -5.27 -22.47 8.37
C SER A 485 -5.01 -23.97 8.40
N ALA A 486 -5.09 -24.55 9.60
CA ALA A 486 -5.11 -25.99 9.77
C ALA A 486 -6.54 -26.54 9.66
N PRO A 487 -6.75 -27.72 9.04
CA PRO A 487 -8.05 -28.38 9.04
C PRO A 487 -8.60 -28.57 10.46
N GLU A 488 -9.91 -28.38 10.64
CA GLU A 488 -10.57 -28.58 11.94
C GLU A 488 -10.27 -29.95 12.56
N SER A 489 -10.04 -30.97 11.73
CA SER A 489 -9.70 -32.34 12.13
C SER A 489 -8.38 -32.44 12.92
N LEU A 490 -7.47 -31.47 12.79
CA LEU A 490 -6.23 -31.41 13.57
C LEU A 490 -6.42 -30.79 14.96
N GLY A 491 -7.54 -30.08 15.20
CA GLY A 491 -7.81 -29.41 16.46
C GLY A 491 -6.73 -28.38 16.86
N LEU A 492 -6.03 -27.82 15.87
CA LEU A 492 -4.96 -26.85 16.02
C LEU A 492 -5.37 -25.56 15.33
N ASP A 493 -5.31 -24.44 16.04
CA ASP A 493 -5.54 -23.10 15.48
C ASP A 493 -4.18 -22.43 15.28
N VAL A 494 -3.49 -22.83 14.22
CA VAL A 494 -2.13 -22.40 13.92
C VAL A 494 -1.99 -21.97 12.47
N GLU A 495 -1.17 -20.95 12.27
CA GLU A 495 -0.88 -20.33 10.98
C GLU A 495 0.62 -19.98 10.96
N TYR A 496 1.24 -19.96 9.78
CA TYR A 496 2.63 -19.51 9.67
C TYR A 496 3.00 -18.89 8.34
N LEU A 497 3.99 -18.01 8.41
CA LEU A 497 4.75 -17.50 7.28
C LEU A 497 6.18 -18.04 7.38
N GLU A 498 6.67 -18.68 6.31
CA GLU A 498 8.05 -19.12 6.21
C GLU A 498 8.90 -18.09 5.46
N LEU A 499 10.03 -17.73 6.05
CA LEU A 499 11.07 -16.98 5.35
C LEU A 499 12.27 -17.89 5.05
N HIS A 500 12.83 -17.75 3.86
CA HIS A 500 14.01 -18.45 3.40
C HIS A 500 15.09 -17.45 2.97
N ASN A 501 16.35 -17.76 3.28
CA ASN A 501 17.51 -17.07 2.73
C ASN A 501 18.15 -17.95 1.64
N PRO A 502 17.83 -17.72 0.36
CA PRO A 502 18.41 -18.49 -0.75
C PRO A 502 19.85 -18.11 -1.06
N THR A 503 20.42 -17.10 -0.40
CA THR A 503 21.78 -16.63 -0.69
C THR A 503 22.84 -17.51 -0.02
N SER A 504 24.08 -17.39 -0.50
CA SER A 504 25.26 -18.04 0.09
C SER A 504 25.78 -17.34 1.35
N GLU A 505 25.18 -16.22 1.75
CA GLU A 505 25.62 -15.40 2.88
C GLU A 505 24.55 -15.34 3.96
N ALA A 506 24.96 -15.17 5.21
CA ALA A 506 24.02 -14.97 6.31
C ALA A 506 23.42 -13.55 6.23
N VAL A 507 22.10 -13.43 6.43
CA VAL A 507 21.39 -12.14 6.37
C VAL A 507 20.97 -11.71 7.77
N PRO A 508 21.46 -10.56 8.27
CA PRO A 508 20.96 -9.97 9.51
C PRO A 508 19.55 -9.41 9.26
N LEU A 509 18.58 -9.81 10.09
CA LEU A 509 17.20 -9.29 10.05
C LEU A 509 17.06 -8.00 10.86
N PHE A 510 18.09 -7.15 10.79
CA PHE A 510 18.22 -5.84 11.41
C PHE A 510 19.30 -5.04 10.68
N ASP A 511 19.34 -3.72 10.87
CA ASP A 511 20.44 -2.89 10.37
C ASP A 511 21.71 -3.13 11.19
N PRO A 512 22.83 -3.62 10.60
CA PRO A 512 24.06 -3.89 11.33
C PRO A 512 24.70 -2.67 12.00
N LEU A 513 24.48 -1.47 11.47
CA LEU A 513 24.97 -0.21 12.03
C LEU A 513 23.99 0.34 13.09
N TYR A 514 22.71 0.02 12.98
CA TYR A 514 21.65 0.42 13.91
C TYR A 514 20.83 -0.79 14.40
N PRO A 515 21.36 -1.67 15.27
CA PRO A 515 20.75 -2.97 15.57
C PRO A 515 19.36 -2.97 16.23
N THR A 516 18.89 -1.80 16.69
CA THR A 516 17.52 -1.60 17.17
C THR A 516 16.51 -1.45 16.03
N ASN A 517 16.98 -1.15 14.83
CA ASN A 517 16.18 -1.10 13.62
C ASN A 517 16.11 -2.51 13.05
N GLN A 518 14.96 -3.14 13.17
CA GLN A 518 14.74 -4.55 12.83
C GLN A 518 13.87 -4.66 11.60
N TRP A 519 14.05 -5.74 10.83
CA TRP A 519 13.10 -6.10 9.77
C TRP A 519 11.70 -6.30 10.36
N ARG A 520 10.70 -6.16 9.51
CA ARG A 520 9.30 -6.29 9.90
C ARG A 520 8.45 -6.88 8.78
N ILE A 521 7.31 -7.44 9.17
CA ILE A 521 6.23 -7.87 8.29
C ILE A 521 5.03 -6.93 8.50
N ARG A 522 4.35 -6.56 7.41
CA ARG A 522 3.22 -5.63 7.38
C ARG A 522 2.06 -6.14 6.53
N ASN A 523 0.94 -5.42 6.65
CA ASN A 523 -0.38 -5.66 6.05
C ASN A 523 -1.16 -6.76 6.77
N GLY A 524 -1.55 -7.85 6.10
CA GLY A 524 -2.49 -8.80 6.71
C GLY A 524 -1.98 -9.48 8.00
N ILE A 525 -0.65 -9.53 8.18
CA ILE A 525 -0.02 -9.75 9.49
C ILE A 525 1.01 -8.66 9.84
N SER A 526 1.23 -8.44 11.13
CA SER A 526 2.22 -7.51 11.67
C SER A 526 3.18 -8.24 12.61
N TYR A 527 4.48 -8.18 12.27
CA TYR A 527 5.54 -8.75 13.10
C TYR A 527 6.81 -7.91 13.01
N ARG A 528 7.57 -7.83 14.10
CA ARG A 528 8.89 -7.19 14.15
C ARG A 528 9.90 -8.19 14.71
N PHE A 529 10.98 -8.42 13.97
CA PHE A 529 11.99 -9.39 14.38
C PHE A 529 12.75 -8.92 15.64
N PRO A 530 13.11 -9.82 16.56
CA PRO A 530 13.97 -9.47 17.69
C PRO A 530 15.35 -8.95 17.24
N PRO A 531 16.04 -8.14 18.08
CA PRO A 531 17.40 -7.70 17.76
C PRO A 531 18.37 -8.89 17.71
N GLY A 532 19.35 -8.83 16.82
CA GLY A 532 20.41 -9.84 16.70
C GLY A 532 20.04 -11.10 15.91
N VAL A 533 18.82 -11.19 15.38
CA VAL A 533 18.40 -12.31 14.53
C VAL A 533 19.16 -12.28 13.21
N THR A 534 19.84 -13.38 12.89
CA THR A 534 20.53 -13.58 11.62
C THR A 534 20.04 -14.89 11.00
N LEU A 535 19.58 -14.82 9.76
CA LEU A 535 19.16 -15.99 8.99
C LEU A 535 20.37 -16.55 8.23
N PRO A 536 20.84 -17.78 8.52
CA PRO A 536 22.01 -18.36 7.85
C PRO A 536 21.80 -18.50 6.34
N ALA A 537 22.90 -18.64 5.59
CA ALA A 537 22.86 -19.01 4.18
C ALA A 537 22.09 -20.33 3.98
N GLY A 538 21.16 -20.35 3.02
CA GLY A 538 20.23 -21.47 2.80
C GLY A 538 19.27 -21.74 3.97
N GLY A 539 19.20 -20.85 4.97
CA GLY A 539 18.44 -21.06 6.19
C GLY A 539 16.94 -20.78 6.04
N TYR A 540 16.15 -21.39 6.91
CA TYR A 540 14.71 -21.17 7.03
C TYR A 540 14.36 -20.65 8.43
N LEU A 541 13.31 -19.85 8.54
CA LEU A 541 12.64 -19.51 9.80
C LEU A 541 11.13 -19.47 9.62
N LEU A 542 10.40 -19.62 10.72
CA LEU A 542 8.94 -19.53 10.73
C LEU A 542 8.47 -18.37 11.61
N VAL A 543 7.45 -17.64 11.16
CA VAL A 543 6.72 -16.66 11.96
C VAL A 543 5.29 -17.15 12.15
N VAL A 544 4.84 -17.34 13.39
CA VAL A 544 3.58 -18.03 13.74
C VAL A 544 2.63 -17.13 14.54
N ASN A 545 1.35 -17.49 14.55
CA ASN A 545 0.27 -16.76 15.25
C ASN A 545 0.25 -16.95 16.79
N PHE A 546 1.16 -17.74 17.37
CA PHE A 546 1.26 -18.00 18.81
C PHE A 546 2.64 -17.63 19.37
N ASP A 547 2.76 -17.43 20.69
CA ASP A 547 4.04 -17.16 21.35
C ASP A 547 4.80 -18.48 21.62
N PRO A 548 5.91 -18.78 20.91
CA PRO A 548 6.60 -20.06 21.07
C PRO A 548 7.32 -20.20 22.42
N VAL A 549 7.68 -19.08 23.04
CA VAL A 549 8.38 -19.04 24.34
C VAL A 549 7.38 -19.21 25.48
N ALA A 550 6.24 -18.53 25.40
CA ALA A 550 5.18 -18.65 26.40
C ALA A 550 4.38 -19.97 26.26
N GLN A 551 4.35 -20.58 25.07
CA GLN A 551 3.59 -21.79 24.77
C GLN A 551 4.47 -22.96 24.27
N PRO A 552 5.38 -23.49 25.10
CA PRO A 552 6.34 -24.53 24.68
C PRO A 552 5.69 -25.86 24.32
N GLN A 553 4.51 -26.18 24.90
CA GLN A 553 3.76 -27.39 24.55
C GLN A 553 3.15 -27.31 23.16
N LEU A 554 2.52 -26.17 22.82
CA LEU A 554 2.00 -25.92 21.48
C LEU A 554 3.15 -25.89 20.45
N THR A 555 4.29 -25.28 20.81
CA THR A 555 5.49 -25.30 19.96
C THR A 555 5.97 -26.72 19.67
N ALA A 556 6.03 -27.58 20.69
CA ALA A 556 6.42 -28.99 20.51
C ALA A 556 5.43 -29.75 19.62
N GLN A 557 4.13 -29.53 19.82
CA GLN A 557 3.07 -30.11 18.99
C GLN A 557 3.15 -29.61 17.54
N PHE A 558 3.33 -28.31 17.33
CA PHE A 558 3.51 -27.71 16.01
C PHE A 558 4.72 -28.31 15.29
N ARG A 559 5.88 -28.39 15.95
CA ARG A 559 7.07 -29.05 15.37
C ARG A 559 6.82 -30.50 15.00
N GLN A 560 6.06 -31.23 15.81
CA GLN A 560 5.72 -32.62 15.53
C GLN A 560 4.77 -32.74 14.34
N THR A 561 3.70 -31.93 14.30
CA THR A 561 2.67 -31.94 13.26
C THR A 561 3.25 -31.57 11.90
N PHE A 562 4.04 -30.49 11.83
CA PHE A 562 4.61 -29.97 10.59
C PHE A 562 6.03 -30.49 10.31
N GLN A 563 6.54 -31.40 11.16
CA GLN A 563 7.87 -31.99 11.04
C GLN A 563 9.02 -30.97 10.95
N VAL A 564 8.88 -29.85 11.67
CA VAL A 564 9.82 -28.73 11.61
C VAL A 564 11.16 -29.13 12.26
N PRO A 565 12.30 -29.05 11.54
CA PRO A 565 13.61 -29.37 12.09
C PRO A 565 13.93 -28.58 13.36
N SER A 566 14.54 -29.21 14.36
CA SER A 566 14.86 -28.57 15.65
C SER A 566 15.79 -27.37 15.54
N THR A 567 16.55 -27.28 14.43
CA THR A 567 17.45 -26.18 14.10
C THR A 567 16.75 -24.96 13.52
N VAL A 568 15.52 -25.10 13.01
CA VAL A 568 14.75 -24.00 12.41
C VAL A 568 14.14 -23.16 13.52
N PRO A 569 14.46 -21.85 13.63
CA PRO A 569 13.87 -20.98 14.63
C PRO A 569 12.39 -20.69 14.30
N ILE A 570 11.59 -20.56 15.36
CA ILE A 570 10.17 -20.21 15.30
C ILE A 570 9.97 -18.94 16.11
N TYR A 571 9.38 -17.93 15.48
CA TYR A 571 9.14 -16.61 16.03
C TYR A 571 7.64 -16.31 16.08
N GLY A 572 7.18 -15.58 17.09
CA GLY A 572 5.78 -15.24 17.25
C GLY A 572 5.49 -14.65 18.64
N PRO A 573 4.25 -14.28 18.93
CA PRO A 573 3.12 -14.26 17.98
C PRO A 573 3.24 -13.06 17.04
N TYR A 574 2.80 -13.21 15.79
CA TYR A 574 2.43 -12.05 14.98
C TYR A 574 1.03 -11.54 15.37
N GLU A 575 0.75 -10.29 15.05
CA GLU A 575 -0.61 -9.70 15.11
C GLU A 575 -1.30 -9.84 13.75
N GLY A 576 -2.63 -9.98 13.73
CA GLY A 576 -3.39 -10.20 12.49
C GLY A 576 -3.66 -11.68 12.21
N ARG A 577 -4.05 -12.00 10.97
CA ARG A 577 -4.40 -13.36 10.53
C ARG A 577 -4.10 -13.52 9.06
N LEU A 578 -3.58 -14.68 8.65
CA LEU A 578 -3.43 -15.04 7.24
C LEU A 578 -4.78 -15.53 6.69
N SER A 579 -5.40 -14.73 5.83
CA SER A 579 -6.72 -14.93 5.23
C SER A 579 -6.75 -16.10 4.25
N ASP A 580 -7.73 -17.00 4.42
CA ASP A 580 -8.01 -18.09 3.48
C ASP A 580 -8.53 -17.58 2.12
N ALA A 581 -9.04 -16.34 2.06
CA ALA A 581 -9.53 -15.71 0.83
C ALA A 581 -8.42 -14.98 0.05
N GLY A 582 -7.21 -14.88 0.62
CA GLY A 582 -6.14 -14.02 0.11
C GLY A 582 -6.05 -12.67 0.82
N GLU A 583 -4.86 -12.07 0.74
CA GLU A 583 -4.50 -10.76 1.30
C GLU A 583 -3.14 -10.30 0.74
N ILE A 584 -2.62 -9.19 1.26
CA ILE A 584 -1.28 -8.70 0.98
C ILE A 584 -0.40 -8.91 2.21
N VAL A 585 0.79 -9.49 2.02
CA VAL A 585 1.85 -9.57 3.04
C VAL A 585 3.11 -8.91 2.49
N GLU A 586 3.73 -8.05 3.30
CA GLU A 586 4.96 -7.34 2.93
C GLU A 586 6.09 -7.60 3.92
N LEU A 587 7.25 -8.00 3.40
CA LEU A 587 8.51 -8.06 4.12
C LEU A 587 9.28 -6.77 3.87
N GLN A 588 9.67 -6.08 4.95
CA GLN A 588 10.35 -4.79 4.89
C GLN A 588 11.61 -4.80 5.75
N TRP A 589 12.66 -4.14 5.26
CA TRP A 589 13.90 -3.91 6.00
C TRP A 589 14.11 -2.43 6.32
N PRO A 590 14.79 -2.09 7.41
CA PRO A 590 15.10 -0.71 7.74
C PRO A 590 16.27 -0.19 6.90
N ASP A 591 16.18 1.08 6.54
CA ASP A 591 17.31 1.86 6.03
C ASP A 591 18.00 2.65 7.16
N THR A 592 19.07 3.35 6.80
CA THR A 592 19.80 4.28 7.67
C THR A 592 18.85 5.35 8.20
N PRO A 593 18.87 5.64 9.52
CA PRO A 593 18.08 6.73 10.08
C PRO A 593 18.39 8.06 9.40
N GLN A 594 17.34 8.81 9.09
CA GLN A 594 17.41 10.13 8.51
C GLN A 594 18.23 11.08 9.39
N THR A 595 19.09 11.87 8.77
CA THR A 595 20.08 12.70 9.47
C THR A 595 19.45 13.96 10.09
N VAL A 596 20.20 14.70 10.89
CA VAL A 596 19.77 16.00 11.44
C VAL A 596 19.49 17.08 10.38
N LEU A 597 19.87 16.82 9.12
CA LEU A 597 19.63 17.72 8.00
C LEU A 597 18.33 17.38 7.25
N SER A 598 17.69 16.25 7.55
CA SER A 598 16.35 15.98 7.03
C SER A 598 15.30 16.77 7.82
N ASP A 599 14.12 16.90 7.24
CA ASP A 599 12.90 17.40 7.88
C ASP A 599 12.45 16.53 9.07
N ARG A 600 12.87 15.25 9.11
CA ARG A 600 12.53 14.27 10.14
C ARG A 600 13.74 13.52 10.69
N PRO A 601 14.58 14.19 11.50
CA PRO A 601 15.77 13.55 12.08
C PRO A 601 15.44 12.32 12.91
N GLY A 602 16.16 11.22 12.66
CA GLY A 602 16.00 9.95 13.37
C GLY A 602 14.83 9.08 12.87
N PHE A 603 14.05 9.54 11.90
CA PHE A 603 13.09 8.68 11.21
C PHE A 603 13.83 7.56 10.47
N VAL A 604 13.28 6.35 10.49
CA VAL A 604 13.87 5.16 9.85
C VAL A 604 12.97 4.75 8.69
N PRO A 605 13.40 4.97 7.44
CA PRO A 605 12.70 4.44 6.26
C PRO A 605 12.64 2.92 6.33
N TYR A 606 11.54 2.36 5.83
CA TYR A 606 11.38 0.91 5.67
C TYR A 606 11.11 0.60 4.22
N GLU A 607 12.07 -0.04 3.59
CA GLU A 607 12.01 -0.35 2.17
C GLU A 607 11.39 -1.74 1.99
N MET A 608 10.65 -1.90 0.89
CA MET A 608 10.02 -3.17 0.52
C MET A 608 11.08 -4.16 0.03
N VAL A 609 11.22 -5.29 0.72
CA VAL A 609 12.03 -6.43 0.27
C VAL A 609 11.18 -7.32 -0.63
N GLU A 610 9.97 -7.62 -0.20
CA GLU A 610 9.03 -8.44 -0.96
C GLU A 610 7.59 -8.10 -0.58
N ARG A 611 6.70 -8.18 -1.57
CA ARG A 611 5.25 -8.07 -1.42
C ARG A 611 4.61 -9.27 -2.10
N ILE A 612 3.65 -9.90 -1.44
CA ILE A 612 2.85 -10.97 -2.03
C ILE A 612 1.38 -10.66 -1.79
N GLN A 613 0.63 -10.51 -2.87
CA GLN A 613 -0.82 -10.44 -2.92
C GLN A 613 -1.34 -11.82 -3.30
N TYR A 614 -1.44 -12.72 -2.32
CA TYR A 614 -1.91 -14.07 -2.55
C TYR A 614 -3.43 -14.15 -2.55
N GLY A 615 -3.97 -15.19 -3.18
CA GLY A 615 -5.41 -15.39 -3.36
C GLY A 615 -5.79 -16.85 -3.32
N PHE A 616 -7.10 -17.11 -3.43
CA PHE A 616 -7.67 -18.44 -3.57
C PHE A 616 -8.35 -18.62 -4.94
N GLY A 617 -7.84 -19.56 -5.74
CA GLY A 617 -8.37 -19.85 -7.07
C GLY A 617 -8.13 -18.74 -8.11
N GLY A 618 -8.67 -18.93 -9.32
CA GLY A 618 -8.40 -18.03 -10.45
C GLY A 618 -7.00 -18.25 -11.03
N THR A 619 -6.15 -17.22 -10.98
CA THR A 619 -4.72 -17.29 -11.37
C THR A 619 -3.85 -17.90 -10.27
N TRP A 620 -4.29 -17.86 -9.01
CA TRP A 620 -3.62 -18.53 -7.88
C TRP A 620 -4.00 -20.01 -7.80
N PRO A 621 -3.12 -20.88 -7.27
CA PRO A 621 -3.45 -22.28 -7.03
C PRO A 621 -4.70 -22.43 -6.17
N ALA A 622 -5.61 -23.31 -6.57
CA ALA A 622 -6.70 -23.77 -5.71
C ALA A 622 -6.19 -24.87 -4.77
N TRP A 623 -6.74 -24.96 -3.56
CA TRP A 623 -6.49 -26.05 -2.64
C TRP A 623 -7.78 -26.54 -1.97
N GLU A 624 -7.73 -27.75 -1.40
CA GLU A 624 -8.85 -28.30 -0.64
C GLU A 624 -8.81 -27.77 0.80
N THR A 625 -9.82 -27.01 1.20
CA THR A 625 -9.91 -26.44 2.56
C THR A 625 -10.02 -27.49 3.67
N THR A 626 -10.31 -28.75 3.32
CA THR A 626 -10.36 -29.88 4.23
C THR A 626 -9.02 -30.63 4.36
N ALA A 627 -8.03 -30.33 3.51
CA ALA A 627 -6.72 -30.96 3.50
C ALA A 627 -5.67 -30.05 4.16
N LEU A 628 -4.63 -30.65 4.73
CA LEU A 628 -3.51 -29.89 5.28
C LEU A 628 -2.62 -29.40 4.13
N MET A 629 -2.85 -28.16 3.67
CA MET A 629 -2.16 -27.57 2.53
C MET A 629 -1.61 -26.18 2.86
N SER A 630 -0.55 -25.80 2.15
CA SER A 630 0.12 -24.51 2.20
C SER A 630 0.33 -23.99 0.78
N LEU A 631 0.46 -22.68 0.63
CA LEU A 631 1.01 -22.09 -0.58
C LEU A 631 2.53 -22.12 -0.51
N GLN A 632 3.15 -22.80 -1.48
CA GLN A 632 4.59 -22.97 -1.57
C GLN A 632 5.11 -22.34 -2.85
N ARG A 633 6.19 -21.58 -2.72
CA ARG A 633 6.90 -21.06 -3.89
C ARG A 633 7.62 -22.21 -4.59
N ARG A 634 7.45 -22.31 -5.91
CA ARG A 634 8.04 -23.39 -6.73
C ARG A 634 9.56 -23.32 -6.76
N GLU A 635 10.07 -22.10 -6.95
CA GLU A 635 11.50 -21.77 -6.95
C GLU A 635 11.73 -20.52 -6.09
N SER A 636 12.58 -20.61 -5.07
CA SER A 636 12.75 -19.54 -4.07
C SER A 636 13.20 -18.20 -4.66
N LEU A 637 13.86 -18.19 -5.82
CA LEU A 637 14.32 -16.96 -6.49
C LEU A 637 13.38 -16.44 -7.60
N SER A 638 12.28 -17.13 -7.89
CA SER A 638 11.28 -16.67 -8.87
C SER A 638 10.40 -15.55 -8.27
N PHE A 639 10.01 -14.49 -8.99
CA PHE A 639 9.31 -13.33 -8.39
C PHE A 639 8.05 -13.69 -7.56
N GLY A 640 7.99 -13.27 -6.29
CA GLY A 640 7.00 -13.74 -5.33
C GLY A 640 5.57 -13.28 -5.59
N ASN A 641 5.36 -12.13 -6.23
CA ASN A 641 4.01 -11.64 -6.54
C ASN A 641 3.48 -12.09 -7.91
N GLU A 642 4.04 -13.17 -8.46
CA GLU A 642 3.54 -13.84 -9.66
C GLU A 642 2.85 -15.15 -9.25
N PRO A 643 1.51 -15.25 -9.35
CA PRO A 643 0.75 -16.45 -8.99
C PRO A 643 1.28 -17.76 -9.59
N LEU A 644 1.81 -17.71 -10.83
CA LEU A 644 2.33 -18.89 -11.51
C LEU A 644 3.58 -19.50 -10.83
N ASN A 645 4.27 -18.71 -10.01
CA ASN A 645 5.43 -19.16 -9.23
C ASN A 645 5.04 -19.91 -7.95
N TRP A 646 3.74 -20.11 -7.70
CA TRP A 646 3.24 -20.80 -6.52
C TRP A 646 2.54 -22.11 -6.87
N ARG A 647 2.49 -22.99 -5.87
CA ARG A 647 1.67 -24.20 -5.86
C ARG A 647 0.99 -24.37 -4.50
N ALA A 648 -0.10 -25.12 -4.48
CA ALA A 648 -0.63 -25.66 -3.24
C ALA A 648 -0.02 -27.04 -2.99
N GLY A 649 0.45 -27.30 -1.78
CA GLY A 649 1.10 -28.56 -1.41
C GLY A 649 1.03 -28.86 0.07
N ALA A 650 1.36 -30.09 0.46
CA ALA A 650 1.47 -30.47 1.86
C ALA A 650 2.59 -29.64 2.55
N PRO A 651 2.34 -29.04 3.72
CA PRO A 651 3.28 -28.16 4.42
C PRO A 651 4.73 -28.63 4.51
N THR A 652 5.66 -27.75 4.14
CA THR A 652 7.11 -28.00 4.14
C THR A 652 7.87 -27.25 5.24
N ALA A 653 7.18 -26.54 6.12
CA ALA A 653 7.70 -25.77 7.26
C ALA A 653 9.13 -26.13 7.74
N GLY A 654 10.05 -25.21 7.48
CA GLY A 654 11.47 -25.27 7.81
C GLY A 654 12.31 -26.11 6.86
N ARG A 655 11.82 -26.45 5.66
CA ARG A 655 12.48 -27.33 4.69
C ARG A 655 12.29 -26.81 3.27
N ALA A 656 13.08 -27.33 2.34
CA ALA A 656 12.93 -27.01 0.92
C ALA A 656 11.55 -27.45 0.41
N ASN A 657 10.91 -26.60 -0.39
CA ASN A 657 9.60 -26.87 -0.96
C ASN A 657 9.63 -28.05 -1.97
N ALA A 658 10.79 -28.32 -2.58
CA ALA A 658 10.99 -29.46 -3.47
C ALA A 658 11.31 -30.74 -2.67
N SER A 659 10.36 -31.68 -2.70
CA SER A 659 10.60 -33.06 -2.29
C SER A 659 11.24 -33.80 -3.48
N ASP A 660 12.24 -34.63 -3.18
CA ASP A 660 12.82 -35.68 -4.04
C ASP A 660 12.67 -36.95 -3.19
N GLY A 661 11.53 -37.60 -3.36
CA GLY A 661 10.96 -38.61 -2.47
C GLY A 661 11.76 -39.89 -2.44
N ASP A 662 12.40 -40.23 -3.55
CA ASP A 662 13.23 -41.41 -3.73
C ASP A 662 14.75 -41.12 -3.81
N ARG A 663 15.13 -39.84 -3.83
CA ARG A 663 16.50 -39.30 -3.70
C ARG A 663 17.37 -39.62 -4.89
N ASP A 664 16.81 -39.53 -6.07
CA ASP A 664 17.50 -39.85 -7.32
C ASP A 664 18.13 -38.62 -8.00
N GLY A 665 17.88 -37.43 -7.46
CA GLY A 665 18.40 -36.17 -7.95
C GLY A 665 17.42 -35.39 -8.84
N MET A 666 16.20 -35.90 -9.05
CA MET A 666 15.09 -35.21 -9.70
C MET A 666 14.03 -34.80 -8.67
N PRO A 667 13.45 -33.60 -8.73
CA PRO A 667 12.34 -33.23 -7.86
C PRO A 667 11.03 -33.93 -8.22
N ASP A 668 10.23 -34.34 -7.22
CA ASP A 668 8.96 -35.06 -7.39
C ASP A 668 8.00 -34.36 -8.38
N ASP A 669 7.97 -33.03 -8.32
CA ASP A 669 7.15 -32.20 -9.19
C ASP A 669 7.61 -32.21 -10.64
N TRP A 670 8.93 -32.26 -10.87
CA TRP A 670 9.49 -32.38 -12.21
C TRP A 670 9.18 -33.76 -12.76
N GLU A 671 9.32 -34.81 -11.95
CA GLU A 671 9.00 -36.17 -12.34
C GLU A 671 7.53 -36.34 -12.72
N LEU A 672 6.61 -35.85 -11.88
CA LEU A 672 5.18 -35.89 -12.15
C LEU A 672 4.80 -35.12 -13.42
N ALA A 673 5.41 -33.96 -13.66
CA ALA A 673 5.16 -33.15 -14.86
C ALA A 673 5.59 -33.87 -16.14
N HIS A 674 6.59 -34.74 -16.05
CA HIS A 674 7.14 -35.50 -17.18
C HIS A 674 6.71 -36.97 -17.19
N GLN A 675 5.69 -37.34 -16.41
CA GLN A 675 5.11 -38.68 -16.35
C GLN A 675 6.08 -39.76 -15.82
N LEU A 676 7.05 -39.34 -15.02
CA LEU A 676 7.93 -40.21 -14.23
C LEU A 676 7.34 -40.47 -12.84
N ASN A 677 7.96 -41.37 -12.08
CA ASN A 677 7.42 -41.84 -10.81
C ASN A 677 8.32 -41.43 -9.63
N PRO A 678 7.88 -40.46 -8.80
CA PRO A 678 8.66 -39.88 -7.69
C PRO A 678 8.89 -40.80 -6.47
N ALA A 679 8.75 -42.10 -6.68
CA ALA A 679 8.95 -43.15 -5.69
C ALA A 679 9.87 -44.27 -6.21
N ILE A 680 10.41 -44.15 -7.43
CA ILE A 680 11.28 -45.13 -8.09
C ILE A 680 12.54 -44.42 -8.60
N ASN A 681 13.56 -44.40 -7.76
CA ASN A 681 14.85 -43.80 -8.10
C ASN A 681 15.55 -44.43 -9.30
N GLU A 682 15.14 -45.64 -9.72
CA GLU A 682 15.70 -46.29 -10.89
C GLU A 682 15.26 -45.63 -12.20
N ASP A 683 14.19 -44.84 -12.20
CA ASP A 683 13.71 -44.19 -13.41
C ASP A 683 14.53 -42.95 -13.79
N ALA A 684 15.25 -42.28 -12.87
CA ALA A 684 16.33 -41.33 -13.19
C ALA A 684 17.35 -41.87 -14.20
N HIS A 685 17.60 -43.18 -14.15
CA HIS A 685 18.55 -43.88 -15.02
C HIS A 685 17.91 -44.50 -16.27
N ALA A 686 16.58 -44.45 -16.37
CA ALA A 686 15.87 -44.87 -17.57
C ALA A 686 15.94 -43.77 -18.65
N ASP A 687 15.68 -44.19 -19.88
CA ASP A 687 15.58 -43.35 -21.07
C ASP A 687 14.14 -43.50 -21.57
N LEU A 688 13.27 -42.57 -21.18
CA LEU A 688 11.81 -42.68 -21.32
C LEU A 688 11.37 -42.62 -22.79
N ASP A 689 12.01 -41.80 -23.62
CA ASP A 689 11.68 -41.61 -25.04
C ASP A 689 12.62 -42.34 -26.02
N GLY A 690 13.71 -42.93 -25.52
CA GLY A 690 14.62 -43.79 -26.27
C GLY A 690 15.63 -43.02 -27.12
N ASP A 691 15.92 -41.77 -26.78
CA ASP A 691 16.85 -40.91 -27.52
C ASP A 691 18.32 -41.05 -27.11
N GLY A 692 18.58 -41.80 -26.04
CA GLY A 692 19.89 -42.10 -25.50
C GLY A 692 20.33 -41.24 -24.31
N ALA A 693 19.53 -40.30 -23.83
CA ALA A 693 19.75 -39.56 -22.58
C ALA A 693 18.94 -40.18 -21.42
N THR A 694 19.49 -40.23 -20.22
CA THR A 694 18.68 -40.64 -19.05
C THR A 694 17.78 -39.50 -18.59
N ASN A 695 16.69 -39.82 -17.90
CA ASN A 695 15.77 -38.81 -17.33
C ASN A 695 16.48 -37.80 -16.41
N LEU A 696 17.48 -38.25 -15.64
CA LEU A 696 18.30 -37.35 -14.82
C LEU A 696 19.21 -36.44 -15.68
N GLU A 697 19.79 -36.95 -16.77
CA GLU A 697 20.56 -36.13 -17.70
C GLU A 697 19.67 -35.08 -18.36
N GLU A 698 18.45 -35.47 -18.74
CA GLU A 698 17.42 -34.58 -19.27
C GLU A 698 17.09 -33.44 -18.29
N TYR A 699 16.85 -33.78 -17.02
CA TYR A 699 16.63 -32.81 -15.95
C TYR A 699 17.81 -31.83 -15.81
N LEU A 700 19.04 -32.34 -15.75
CA LEU A 700 20.26 -31.54 -15.57
C LEU A 700 20.57 -30.65 -16.78
N MET A 701 20.19 -31.08 -17.99
CA MET A 701 20.45 -30.35 -19.22
C MET A 701 19.27 -29.45 -19.64
N GLY A 702 18.13 -29.54 -18.95
CA GLY A 702 16.93 -28.76 -19.22
C GLY A 702 16.19 -29.20 -20.49
N THR A 703 16.21 -30.50 -20.76
CA THR A 703 15.52 -31.16 -21.87
C THR A 703 14.31 -31.96 -21.38
N HIS A 704 13.55 -32.62 -22.27
CA HIS A 704 12.20 -33.13 -21.97
C HIS A 704 12.14 -34.65 -22.18
N PRO A 705 12.06 -35.49 -21.13
CA PRO A 705 12.32 -36.93 -21.20
C PRO A 705 11.26 -37.75 -21.96
N GLY A 706 10.14 -37.11 -22.31
CA GLY A 706 9.10 -37.70 -23.16
C GLY A 706 9.12 -37.24 -24.62
N ASP A 707 10.13 -36.47 -25.04
CA ASP A 707 10.25 -35.92 -26.40
C ASP A 707 11.67 -36.11 -26.94
N GLY A 708 11.90 -37.20 -27.69
CA GLY A 708 13.22 -37.54 -28.23
C GLY A 708 13.76 -36.58 -29.30
N THR A 709 13.06 -35.47 -29.58
CA THR A 709 13.60 -34.34 -30.35
C THR A 709 14.24 -33.27 -29.47
N SER A 710 13.85 -33.22 -28.20
CA SER A 710 14.37 -32.35 -27.16
C SER A 710 15.46 -33.09 -26.39
N VAL A 711 16.65 -33.23 -26.98
CA VAL A 711 17.80 -33.92 -26.38
C VAL A 711 19.05 -33.06 -26.43
N PHE A 712 19.87 -33.11 -25.39
CA PHE A 712 21.14 -32.40 -25.39
C PHE A 712 22.10 -33.01 -26.41
N ARG A 713 22.50 -32.20 -27.41
CA ARG A 713 23.50 -32.62 -28.41
C ARG A 713 24.70 -31.70 -28.40
N LEU A 714 25.86 -32.33 -28.35
CA LEU A 714 27.14 -31.69 -28.60
C LEU A 714 27.53 -31.88 -30.06
N HIS A 715 27.44 -30.80 -30.83
CA HIS A 715 27.91 -30.75 -32.21
C HIS A 715 29.35 -30.29 -32.24
N MET A 716 30.19 -31.00 -33.00
CA MET A 716 31.59 -30.66 -33.17
C MET A 716 31.88 -30.46 -34.64
N GLU A 717 32.33 -29.25 -35.01
CA GLU A 717 32.56 -28.86 -36.40
C GLU A 717 33.95 -28.26 -36.60
N SER A 718 34.51 -28.48 -37.79
CA SER A 718 35.78 -27.87 -38.19
C SER A 718 35.51 -26.55 -38.89
N SER A 719 36.05 -25.45 -38.37
CA SER A 719 35.97 -24.13 -39.01
C SER A 719 37.35 -23.61 -39.44
N VAL A 720 37.37 -22.53 -40.21
CA VAL A 720 38.61 -21.89 -40.73
C VAL A 720 39.55 -21.46 -39.59
N GLY A 721 39.03 -21.32 -38.35
CA GLY A 721 39.79 -20.93 -37.16
C GLY A 721 39.98 -22.03 -36.11
N GLY A 722 39.75 -23.30 -36.43
CA GLY A 722 39.91 -24.44 -35.51
C GLY A 722 38.65 -25.29 -35.32
N MET A 723 38.71 -26.25 -34.40
CA MET A 723 37.54 -27.05 -34.02
C MET A 723 36.63 -26.25 -33.08
N GLU A 724 35.32 -26.34 -33.28
CA GLU A 724 34.29 -25.69 -32.47
C GLU A 724 33.33 -26.73 -31.87
N LEU A 725 32.97 -26.54 -30.61
CA LEU A 725 31.89 -27.25 -29.93
C LEU A 725 30.66 -26.34 -29.90
N GLN A 726 29.52 -26.85 -30.35
CA GLN A 726 28.24 -26.15 -30.39
C GLN A 726 27.18 -26.97 -29.65
N PHE A 727 26.42 -26.32 -28.79
CA PHE A 727 25.33 -26.95 -28.03
C PHE A 727 24.28 -25.91 -27.60
N VAL A 728 23.09 -26.38 -27.26
CA VAL A 728 22.00 -25.52 -26.74
C VAL A 728 22.10 -25.45 -25.22
N VAL A 729 21.89 -24.25 -24.68
CA VAL A 729 21.76 -24.00 -23.24
C VAL A 729 20.33 -23.60 -22.91
N ASN A 730 19.82 -24.01 -21.76
CA ASN A 730 18.47 -23.74 -21.29
C ASN A 730 18.47 -22.87 -20.01
N PRO A 731 17.39 -22.10 -19.75
CA PRO A 731 17.26 -21.29 -18.54
C PRO A 731 17.34 -22.13 -17.26
N GLY A 732 17.79 -21.50 -16.16
CA GLY A 732 17.88 -22.17 -14.86
C GLY A 732 18.96 -23.25 -14.77
N ARG A 733 19.90 -23.30 -15.72
CA ARG A 733 21.02 -24.26 -15.76
C ARG A 733 22.36 -23.55 -15.94
N ASN A 734 23.41 -24.18 -15.45
CA ASN A 734 24.80 -23.81 -15.69
C ASN A 734 25.50 -24.91 -16.49
N TYR A 735 26.31 -24.54 -17.49
CA TYR A 735 27.01 -25.50 -18.35
C TYR A 735 28.51 -25.30 -18.28
N PHE A 736 29.27 -26.37 -18.07
CA PHE A 736 30.72 -26.36 -17.95
C PHE A 736 31.34 -27.15 -19.11
N VAL A 737 32.18 -26.51 -19.91
CA VAL A 737 32.98 -27.20 -20.93
C VAL A 737 34.25 -27.70 -20.28
N GLU A 738 34.46 -29.00 -20.29
CA GLU A 738 35.54 -29.66 -19.56
C GLU A 738 36.43 -30.48 -20.50
N TYR A 739 37.70 -30.64 -20.10
CA TYR A 739 38.72 -31.36 -20.85
C TYR A 739 39.49 -32.34 -19.98
N ALA A 740 39.84 -33.49 -20.54
CA ALA A 740 40.72 -34.49 -19.93
C ALA A 740 41.67 -35.11 -20.96
N THR A 741 42.88 -35.50 -20.53
CA THR A 741 43.87 -36.18 -21.39
C THR A 741 43.59 -37.67 -21.59
N GLY A 742 42.60 -38.24 -20.88
CA GLY A 742 42.21 -39.66 -20.94
C GLY A 742 40.88 -39.90 -20.24
N VAL A 743 40.22 -41.03 -20.49
CA VAL A 743 38.96 -41.44 -19.83
C VAL A 743 39.12 -42.84 -19.22
N PRO A 744 38.85 -43.01 -17.90
CA PRO A 744 38.52 -41.96 -16.93
C PRO A 744 39.77 -41.15 -16.55
N GLY A 745 39.68 -39.82 -16.56
CA GLY A 745 40.77 -38.91 -16.22
C GLY A 745 40.26 -37.69 -15.45
N PRO A 746 41.13 -36.93 -14.76
CA PRO A 746 40.70 -35.72 -14.08
C PRO A 746 40.21 -34.71 -15.12
N TRP A 747 38.94 -34.30 -14.97
CA TRP A 747 38.31 -33.31 -15.83
C TRP A 747 38.64 -31.91 -15.32
N GLN A 748 39.09 -31.05 -16.22
CA GLN A 748 39.35 -29.64 -15.94
C GLN A 748 38.34 -28.78 -16.70
N THR A 749 37.65 -27.90 -15.97
CA THR A 749 36.79 -26.87 -16.57
C THR A 749 37.63 -25.87 -17.36
N LEU A 750 37.30 -25.73 -18.64
CA LEU A 750 37.90 -24.76 -19.55
C LEU A 750 37.12 -23.44 -19.55
N THR A 751 35.79 -23.52 -19.53
CA THR A 751 34.88 -22.37 -19.45
C THR A 751 33.52 -22.81 -18.89
N ASN A 752 32.70 -21.85 -18.47
CA ASN A 752 31.31 -22.07 -18.10
C ASN A 752 30.36 -21.08 -18.80
N PHE A 753 29.07 -21.41 -18.79
CA PHE A 753 27.96 -20.58 -19.22
C PHE A 753 26.91 -20.56 -18.11
N THR A 754 26.69 -19.38 -17.53
CA THR A 754 25.78 -19.16 -16.39
C THR A 754 24.85 -17.99 -16.65
N GLY A 755 23.81 -17.80 -15.84
CA GLY A 755 22.88 -16.66 -15.95
C GLY A 755 22.04 -16.69 -17.24
N ILE A 756 21.63 -17.89 -17.66
CA ILE A 756 20.86 -18.10 -18.88
C ILE A 756 19.38 -17.80 -18.62
N THR A 757 18.82 -16.85 -19.36
CA THR A 757 17.43 -16.38 -19.20
C THR A 757 16.50 -16.88 -20.31
N GLU A 758 17.04 -17.34 -21.43
CA GLU A 758 16.30 -17.92 -22.55
C GLU A 758 17.13 -19.04 -23.22
N PRO A 759 16.49 -20.04 -23.85
CA PRO A 759 17.20 -21.05 -24.61
C PRO A 759 18.04 -20.45 -25.72
N GLY A 760 19.26 -20.95 -25.93
CA GLY A 760 20.10 -20.43 -27.00
C GLY A 760 21.30 -21.30 -27.33
N THR A 761 21.82 -21.16 -28.53
CA THR A 761 23.03 -21.89 -28.93
C THR A 761 24.28 -21.20 -28.39
N ARG A 762 25.22 -21.98 -27.88
CA ARG A 762 26.55 -21.53 -27.45
C ARG A 762 27.63 -22.25 -28.26
N VAL A 763 28.74 -21.55 -28.48
CA VAL A 763 29.89 -22.03 -29.24
C VAL A 763 31.15 -21.86 -28.41
N TYR A 764 31.92 -22.93 -28.25
CA TYR A 764 33.25 -22.92 -27.66
C TYR A 764 34.30 -23.26 -28.74
N ARG A 765 35.24 -22.35 -28.98
CA ARG A 765 36.32 -22.53 -29.96
C ARG A 765 37.55 -23.14 -29.29
N MET A 766 38.00 -24.29 -29.76
CA MET A 766 39.19 -24.96 -29.25
C MET A 766 40.48 -24.21 -29.67
N PRO A 767 41.53 -24.15 -28.83
CA PRO A 767 42.79 -23.51 -29.19
C PRO A 767 43.48 -24.14 -30.41
N ALA A 768 44.02 -23.31 -31.30
CA ALA A 768 44.76 -23.76 -32.48
C ALA A 768 46.08 -24.47 -32.07
N GLY A 769 46.26 -25.73 -32.51
CA GLY A 769 47.41 -26.58 -32.15
C GLY A 769 47.06 -27.81 -31.30
N GLY A 770 45.81 -27.94 -30.85
CA GLY A 770 45.15 -29.16 -30.33
C GLY A 770 45.94 -30.01 -29.33
N VAL A 771 45.58 -29.97 -28.04
CA VAL A 771 45.97 -31.03 -27.11
C VAL A 771 45.10 -32.25 -27.41
N GLN A 772 45.69 -33.40 -27.75
CA GLN A 772 44.92 -34.65 -27.87
C GLN A 772 44.23 -34.94 -26.52
N GLY A 773 42.92 -35.20 -26.55
CA GLY A 773 42.15 -35.50 -25.34
C GLY A 773 40.65 -35.56 -25.60
N PHE A 774 39.90 -35.62 -24.51
CA PHE A 774 38.46 -35.78 -24.48
C PHE A 774 37.81 -34.50 -23.97
N TYR A 775 36.68 -34.14 -24.57
CA TYR A 775 35.88 -32.99 -24.16
C TYR A 775 34.49 -33.47 -23.73
N ARG A 776 33.92 -32.81 -22.74
CA ARG A 776 32.51 -32.98 -22.35
C ARG A 776 31.89 -31.66 -21.97
N VAL A 777 30.56 -31.63 -21.95
CA VAL A 777 29.79 -30.56 -21.32
C VAL A 777 29.10 -31.18 -20.11
N ARG A 778 29.27 -30.58 -18.94
CA ARG A 778 28.56 -30.95 -17.71
C ARG A 778 27.52 -29.87 -17.41
N GLY A 779 26.25 -30.26 -17.27
CA GLY A 779 25.17 -29.40 -16.80
C GLY A 779 24.96 -29.51 -15.30
N GLU A 780 24.54 -28.41 -14.68
CA GLU A 780 24.08 -28.36 -13.29
C GLU A 780 22.89 -27.41 -13.18
N ILE A 781 22.04 -27.64 -12.17
CA ILE A 781 20.98 -26.69 -11.82
C ILE A 781 21.64 -25.40 -11.33
N SER A 782 21.15 -24.26 -11.81
CA SER A 782 21.60 -22.98 -11.25
C SER A 782 21.06 -22.86 -9.82
N PRO A 783 21.91 -22.56 -8.82
CA PRO A 783 21.48 -22.37 -7.45
C PRO A 783 20.50 -21.21 -7.29
#